data_AF-A0A9D1V2R9-F1
#
_entry.id   AF-A0A9D1V2R9-F1
#
_cell.length_a   1.000
_cell.length_b   1.000
_cell.length_c   1.000
_cell.angle_alpha   90.00
_cell.angle_beta   90.00
_cell.angle_gamma   90.00
#
_symmetry.space_group_name_H-M   'P 1'
#
loop_
_entity.id
_entity.type
_entity.pdbx_description
1 polymer ?
#
loop_
_entity_poly.entity_id
_entity_poly.type
_entity_poly.pdbx_seq_one_letter_code
_entity_poly.pdbx_strand_id
1 'polypeptide(L)'
;MLASEYGTTLDVASNQQIYRVLALIARRMMSDGHKKFISRAYGTGAKQVYYLCMEFLMGRSLKNSLFSLGLADVAEAVLADADIKLENIYDEEPDAGLGNGGLGRLAACYLDGMATTGIAGTGYSILYEYGIFKQKIVDGWQQEKADNWLPGGQVWLKSHPDQSIEVKFDGEIEESWQGSFHHVIHKNYSSVIAVPSDMYVQGYDGQGVAKLRLWQAKAPDFDMKSFNAGEYGNAIRQNASAELISKILYPNDNHMEGKILRLRQQYFLSAASIGDICQNHLAQFGSLDTLPEKAAIQLNDTHPTLAIPELMRILLDECGYGWDKAFDICRRTFAYTNHTVMSEALEKWNIDIFRTTLPRIFTIVQEMDRRCRADFEKAFPGDQGKIDYMAILGDGQVRMANICCYVCHSINGVSKLHSEIIKESVFHDYYLYKPQAFKNVTNGIAYRRWLLAGNPALTELLTDVIGPGFKHDAAQLSRLAAFKNDKKVLEALDKVKQANKAEFAAHLKKTTGQIIDPNSIFDCQVKRMHEYKRQHLNALNIAAQYLYLKANPNADVTPKTYIFGAKAAPGYYMAKQMIRLICKLGEYIDADPAVRDILKVVYLEDYNVTTSERLMPASEVSEQISLAGTEASGTG
;
A
#
# COMPACT_ATOMS: atom_id res chain seq x y z
N MET A 1 -8.96 -13.08 29.21
CA MET A 1 -9.44 -13.16 27.81
C MET A 1 -9.41 -14.58 27.26
N LEU A 2 -8.37 -15.40 27.48
CA LEU A 2 -8.40 -16.82 27.06
C LEU A 2 -9.64 -17.58 27.58
N ALA A 3 -9.95 -17.45 28.88
CA ALA A 3 -11.15 -18.04 29.46
C ALA A 3 -12.46 -17.51 28.86
N SER A 4 -12.56 -16.20 28.60
CA SER A 4 -13.80 -15.58 28.09
C SER A 4 -14.04 -15.79 26.59
N GLU A 5 -12.97 -15.83 25.79
CA GLU A 5 -13.04 -15.97 24.33
C GLU A 5 -13.03 -17.44 23.88
N TYR A 6 -12.35 -18.31 24.63
CA TYR A 6 -12.09 -19.70 24.23
C TYR A 6 -12.39 -20.74 25.32
N GLY A 7 -12.79 -20.33 26.53
CA GLY A 7 -13.05 -21.29 27.62
C GLY A 7 -11.81 -22.05 28.08
N THR A 8 -10.61 -21.49 27.86
CA THR A 8 -9.32 -22.16 28.10
C THR A 8 -8.40 -21.34 29.00
N THR A 9 -7.36 -21.98 29.54
CA THR A 9 -6.26 -21.38 30.31
C THR A 9 -4.96 -21.42 29.52
N LEU A 10 -3.96 -20.67 29.95
CA LEU A 10 -2.71 -20.50 29.20
C LEU A 10 -1.95 -21.83 29.01
N ASP A 11 -2.00 -22.71 30.00
CA ASP A 11 -1.32 -24.01 30.05
C ASP A 11 -1.81 -25.03 29.02
N VAL A 12 -3.03 -24.86 28.49
CA VAL A 12 -3.62 -25.76 27.48
C VAL A 12 -4.09 -25.05 26.22
N ALA A 13 -3.89 -23.74 26.11
CA ALA A 13 -4.25 -22.96 24.92
C ALA A 13 -3.32 -23.29 23.74
N SER A 14 -3.88 -23.36 22.54
CA SER A 14 -3.05 -23.45 21.33
C SER A 14 -2.36 -22.11 21.04
N ASN A 15 -1.22 -22.13 20.33
CA ASN A 15 -0.54 -20.92 19.87
C ASN A 15 -1.49 -19.97 19.13
N GLN A 16 -2.39 -20.53 18.31
CA GLN A 16 -3.38 -19.74 17.57
C GLN A 16 -4.37 -19.02 18.50
N GLN A 17 -4.83 -19.66 19.58
CA GLN A 17 -5.70 -19.03 20.58
C GLN A 17 -4.97 -17.91 21.33
N ILE A 18 -3.71 -18.15 21.71
CA ILE A 18 -2.85 -17.17 22.37
C ILE A 18 -2.60 -15.96 21.47
N TYR A 19 -2.24 -16.19 20.20
CA TYR A 19 -2.09 -15.16 19.18
C TYR A 19 -3.33 -14.28 19.11
N ARG A 20 -4.52 -14.88 18.96
CA ARG A 20 -5.76 -14.12 18.85
C ARG A 20 -6.04 -13.30 20.10
N VAL A 21 -5.79 -13.84 21.30
CA VAL A 21 -5.98 -13.09 22.54
C VAL A 21 -5.01 -11.91 22.65
N LEU A 22 -3.72 -12.10 22.37
CA LEU A 22 -2.74 -11.00 22.39
C LEU A 22 -3.10 -9.91 21.36
N ALA A 23 -3.52 -10.30 20.15
CA ALA A 23 -3.98 -9.37 19.12
C ALA A 23 -5.22 -8.59 19.57
N LEU A 24 -6.21 -9.24 20.21
CA LEU A 24 -7.40 -8.57 20.75
C LEU A 24 -7.05 -7.57 21.85
N ILE A 25 -6.11 -7.91 22.75
CA ILE A 25 -5.62 -7.00 23.80
C ILE A 25 -4.98 -5.77 23.15
N ALA A 26 -4.02 -5.97 22.25
CA ALA A 26 -3.34 -4.88 21.55
C ALA A 26 -4.33 -4.00 20.77
N ARG A 27 -5.26 -4.60 20.01
CA ARG A 27 -6.30 -3.87 19.27
C ARG A 27 -7.19 -3.04 20.18
N ARG A 28 -7.60 -3.57 21.35
CA ARG A 28 -8.41 -2.83 22.32
C ARG A 28 -7.67 -1.61 22.85
N MET A 29 -6.41 -1.78 23.25
CA MET A 29 -5.57 -0.67 23.74
C MET A 29 -5.40 0.42 22.68
N MET A 30 -5.10 0.02 21.44
CA MET A 30 -4.98 0.96 20.33
C MET A 30 -6.30 1.65 19.99
N SER A 31 -7.44 0.96 20.01
CA SER A 31 -8.76 1.57 19.77
C SER A 31 -9.08 2.65 20.82
N ASP A 32 -8.83 2.37 22.10
CA ASP A 32 -9.03 3.35 23.18
C ASP A 32 -8.03 4.51 23.08
N GLY A 33 -6.78 4.23 22.68
CA GLY A 33 -5.77 5.26 22.37
C GLY A 33 -6.19 6.16 21.21
N HIS A 34 -6.74 5.59 20.14
CA HIS A 34 -7.20 6.33 18.96
C HIS A 34 -8.33 7.30 19.30
N LYS A 35 -9.32 6.88 20.11
CA LYS A 35 -10.40 7.78 20.56
C LYS A 35 -9.85 9.01 21.29
N LYS A 36 -8.88 8.82 22.20
CA LYS A 36 -8.22 9.92 22.92
C LYS A 36 -7.42 10.81 21.96
N PHE A 37 -6.71 10.20 21.02
CA PHE A 37 -5.88 10.91 20.04
C PHE A 37 -6.71 11.81 19.12
N ILE A 38 -7.82 11.30 18.58
CA ILE A 38 -8.74 12.08 17.74
C ILE A 38 -9.49 13.14 18.55
N SER A 39 -9.93 12.84 19.76
CA SER A 39 -10.54 13.84 20.65
C SER A 39 -9.58 15.02 20.93
N ARG A 40 -8.29 14.74 21.14
CA ARG A 40 -7.26 15.78 21.26
C ARG A 40 -7.16 16.62 19.99
N ALA A 41 -7.10 15.98 18.83
CA ALA A 41 -7.00 16.69 17.54
C ALA A 41 -8.18 17.65 17.32
N TYR A 42 -9.42 17.23 17.63
CA TYR A 42 -10.58 18.10 17.59
C TYR A 42 -10.50 19.24 18.62
N GLY A 43 -10.15 18.92 19.87
CA GLY A 43 -10.03 19.90 20.95
C GLY A 43 -8.99 21.00 20.69
N THR A 44 -7.90 20.68 20.01
CA THR A 44 -6.87 21.66 19.60
C THR A 44 -7.16 22.29 18.24
N GLY A 45 -8.25 21.89 17.57
CA GLY A 45 -8.60 22.34 16.22
C GLY A 45 -7.60 21.95 15.14
N ALA A 46 -6.77 20.92 15.38
CA ALA A 46 -5.72 20.48 14.47
C ALA A 46 -6.30 19.88 13.18
N LYS A 47 -5.63 20.12 12.06
CA LYS A 47 -5.99 19.55 10.77
C LYS A 47 -5.68 18.05 10.76
N GLN A 48 -6.61 17.24 10.26
CA GLN A 48 -6.46 15.79 10.10
C GLN A 48 -6.01 15.45 8.68
N VAL A 49 -5.26 14.36 8.54
CA VAL A 49 -4.78 13.84 7.25
C VAL A 49 -5.56 12.58 6.88
N TYR A 50 -6.13 12.58 5.68
CA TYR A 50 -6.80 11.44 5.08
C TYR A 50 -5.99 10.95 3.88
N TYR A 51 -5.46 9.73 3.98
CA TYR A 51 -4.56 9.15 2.98
C TYR A 51 -5.27 8.07 2.18
N LEU A 52 -5.66 8.37 0.93
CA LEU A 52 -6.40 7.43 0.08
C LEU A 52 -5.40 6.65 -0.77
N CYS A 53 -5.39 5.33 -0.62
CA CYS A 53 -4.56 4.45 -1.42
C CYS A 53 -5.24 3.11 -1.69
N MET A 54 -5.06 2.57 -2.90
CA MET A 54 -5.53 1.23 -3.24
C MET A 54 -4.78 0.12 -2.51
N GLU A 55 -3.62 0.40 -1.90
CA GLU A 55 -2.87 -0.62 -1.18
C GLU A 55 -2.25 -0.13 0.13
N PHE A 56 -2.22 -1.02 1.11
CA PHE A 56 -1.50 -0.90 2.38
C PHE A 56 -0.82 -2.24 2.68
N LEU A 57 0.50 -2.31 2.48
CA LEU A 57 1.26 -3.53 2.70
C LEU A 57 1.70 -3.60 4.17
N MET A 58 0.75 -3.89 5.08
CA MET A 58 0.94 -3.80 6.53
C MET A 58 1.96 -4.81 7.08
N GLY A 59 1.96 -6.03 6.54
CA GLY A 59 2.65 -7.18 7.12
C GLY A 59 1.94 -7.71 8.37
N ARG A 60 2.66 -8.51 9.17
CA ARG A 60 2.20 -8.92 10.51
C ARG A 60 2.13 -7.73 11.45
N SER A 61 1.09 -7.68 12.27
CA SER A 61 0.78 -6.57 13.17
C SER A 61 1.20 -6.86 14.61
N LEU A 62 1.14 -8.12 15.08
CA LEU A 62 1.32 -8.43 16.50
C LEU A 62 2.68 -7.97 17.02
N LYS A 63 3.77 -8.37 16.34
CA LYS A 63 5.14 -7.99 16.73
C LYS A 63 5.30 -6.47 16.81
N ASN A 64 4.84 -5.75 15.79
CA ASN A 64 4.96 -4.30 15.73
C ASN A 64 4.07 -3.60 16.77
N SER A 65 2.85 -4.09 17.00
CA SER A 65 1.94 -3.53 17.98
C SER A 65 2.46 -3.73 19.41
N LEU A 66 2.94 -4.92 19.77
CA LEU A 66 3.54 -5.15 21.08
C LEU A 66 4.79 -4.30 21.28
N PHE A 67 5.64 -4.21 20.26
CA PHE A 67 6.82 -3.36 20.29
C PHE A 67 6.46 -1.87 20.53
N SER A 68 5.58 -1.30 19.70
CA SER A 68 5.20 0.12 19.81
C SER A 68 4.38 0.45 21.05
N LEU A 69 3.70 -0.53 21.66
CA LEU A 69 3.00 -0.39 22.95
C LEU A 69 3.92 -0.56 24.16
N GLY A 70 5.18 -0.98 23.98
CA GLY A 70 6.08 -1.32 25.09
C GLY A 70 5.66 -2.60 25.84
N LEU A 71 5.01 -3.54 25.15
CA LEU A 71 4.46 -4.77 25.72
C LEU A 71 5.18 -6.04 25.27
N ALA A 72 6.20 -5.94 24.41
CA ALA A 72 6.93 -7.11 23.90
C ALA A 72 7.55 -7.94 25.05
N ASP A 73 8.36 -7.30 25.91
CA ASP A 73 9.02 -7.96 27.03
C ASP A 73 8.02 -8.52 28.05
N VAL A 74 6.91 -7.81 28.27
CA VAL A 74 5.83 -8.26 29.16
C VAL A 74 5.14 -9.50 28.60
N ALA A 75 4.85 -9.51 27.31
CA ALA A 75 4.25 -10.67 26.65
C ALA A 75 5.21 -11.87 26.67
N GLU A 76 6.50 -11.64 26.44
CA GLU A 76 7.52 -12.69 26.50
C GLU A 76 7.62 -13.31 27.90
N ALA A 77 7.71 -12.49 28.95
CA ALA A 77 7.77 -12.97 30.32
C ALA A 77 6.54 -13.80 30.72
N VAL A 78 5.34 -13.34 30.37
CA VAL A 78 4.08 -14.05 30.69
C VAL A 78 3.98 -15.39 29.97
N LEU A 79 4.46 -15.48 28.73
CA LEU A 79 4.44 -16.72 27.96
C LEU A 79 5.55 -17.69 28.40
N ALA A 80 6.70 -17.18 28.82
CA ALA A 80 7.82 -17.98 29.33
C ALA A 80 7.44 -18.78 30.59
N ASP A 81 6.57 -18.24 31.46
CA ASP A 81 6.02 -18.95 32.63
C ASP A 81 5.25 -20.22 32.26
N ALA A 82 4.78 -20.33 31.00
CA ALA A 82 4.09 -21.49 30.44
C ALA A 82 4.95 -22.29 29.44
N ASP A 83 6.27 -22.03 29.36
CA ASP A 83 7.20 -22.62 28.39
C ASP A 83 6.83 -22.33 26.91
N ILE A 84 6.24 -21.16 26.65
CA ILE A 84 5.80 -20.73 25.32
C ILE A 84 6.71 -19.60 24.83
N LYS A 85 7.31 -19.78 23.64
CA LYS A 85 8.11 -18.74 22.98
C LYS A 85 7.22 -17.79 22.19
N LEU A 86 7.41 -16.49 22.38
CA LEU A 86 6.63 -15.45 21.72
C LEU A 86 6.80 -15.47 20.18
N GLU A 87 7.96 -15.89 19.68
CA GLU A 87 8.26 -16.09 18.26
C GLU A 87 7.30 -17.07 17.60
N ASN A 88 6.94 -18.15 18.30
CA ASN A 88 6.00 -19.14 17.79
C ASN A 88 4.60 -18.53 17.64
N ILE A 89 4.25 -17.58 18.51
CA ILE A 89 2.96 -16.88 18.46
C ILE A 89 2.92 -15.87 17.30
N TYR A 90 4.04 -15.19 17.00
CA TYR A 90 4.14 -14.35 15.81
C TYR A 90 3.97 -15.13 14.51
N ASP A 91 4.39 -16.39 14.47
CA ASP A 91 4.30 -17.24 13.28
C ASP A 91 2.87 -17.71 12.96
N GLU A 92 1.92 -17.62 13.91
CA GLU A 92 0.50 -17.89 13.71
C GLU A 92 -0.23 -16.80 12.90
N GLU A 93 0.37 -15.60 12.79
CA GLU A 93 -0.23 -14.47 12.10
C GLU A 93 0.03 -14.53 10.57
N PRO A 94 -1.01 -14.46 9.73
CA PRO A 94 -0.82 -14.22 8.30
C PRO A 94 -0.55 -12.73 8.02
N ASP A 95 0.26 -12.42 7.00
CA ASP A 95 0.36 -11.05 6.48
C ASP A 95 -1.01 -10.56 6.01
N ALA A 96 -1.33 -9.30 6.28
CA ALA A 96 -2.55 -8.70 5.76
C ALA A 96 -2.48 -8.56 4.23
N GLY A 97 -3.37 -9.25 3.51
CA GLY A 97 -3.51 -9.20 2.05
C GLY A 97 -4.13 -7.89 1.58
N LEU A 98 -3.48 -6.76 1.88
CA LEU A 98 -4.00 -5.41 1.62
C LEU A 98 -3.10 -4.60 0.68
N GLY A 99 -2.00 -5.16 0.18
CA GLY A 99 -1.12 -4.48 -0.75
C GLY A 99 -0.20 -5.40 -1.52
N ASN A 100 0.53 -4.84 -2.49
CA ASN A 100 1.44 -5.58 -3.34
C ASN A 100 2.87 -5.03 -3.29
N GLY A 101 3.05 -3.70 -3.41
CA GLY A 101 4.35 -3.12 -3.71
C GLY A 101 4.83 -2.04 -2.74
N GLY A 102 5.82 -1.26 -3.24
CA GLY A 102 6.42 -0.15 -2.50
C GLY A 102 5.44 0.99 -2.21
N LEU A 103 4.39 1.17 -3.02
CA LEU A 103 3.35 2.17 -2.79
C LEU A 103 2.57 1.83 -1.51
N GLY A 104 2.13 0.58 -1.38
CA GLY A 104 1.42 0.10 -0.19
C GLY A 104 2.32 0.02 1.04
N ARG A 105 3.60 -0.31 0.85
CA ARG A 105 4.55 -0.31 1.97
C ARG A 105 4.84 1.10 2.48
N LEU A 106 4.92 2.08 1.58
CA LEU A 106 5.03 3.50 1.93
C LEU A 106 3.79 3.97 2.68
N ALA A 107 2.58 3.65 2.19
CA ALA A 107 1.33 4.01 2.85
C ALA A 107 1.27 3.47 4.29
N ALA A 108 1.67 2.22 4.49
CA ALA A 108 1.78 1.63 5.83
C ALA A 108 2.85 2.31 6.70
N CYS A 109 4.01 2.69 6.13
CA CYS A 109 5.04 3.46 6.85
C CYS A 109 4.57 4.87 7.22
N TYR A 110 3.73 5.51 6.40
CA TYR A 110 3.14 6.81 6.72
C TYR A 110 2.12 6.74 7.85
N LEU A 111 1.30 5.69 7.96
CA LEU A 111 0.43 5.53 9.13
C LEU A 111 1.24 5.45 10.43
N ASP A 112 2.31 4.66 10.43
CA ASP A 112 3.22 4.55 11.57
C ASP A 112 3.95 5.89 11.86
N GLY A 113 4.41 6.57 10.82
CA GLY A 113 5.04 7.89 10.92
C GLY A 113 4.10 8.97 11.47
N MET A 114 2.87 9.03 10.97
CA MET A 114 1.83 9.96 11.47
C MET A 114 1.51 9.69 12.94
N ALA A 115 1.30 8.42 13.31
CA ALA A 115 1.04 8.05 14.70
C ALA A 115 2.21 8.42 15.63
N THR A 116 3.45 8.14 15.21
CA THR A 116 4.67 8.41 16.00
C THR A 116 4.93 9.92 16.15
N THR A 117 4.59 10.72 15.14
CA THR A 117 4.82 12.18 15.15
C THR A 117 3.61 12.98 15.66
N GLY A 118 2.55 12.31 16.12
CA GLY A 118 1.35 12.96 16.65
C GLY A 118 0.46 13.62 15.60
N ILE A 119 0.59 13.25 14.32
CA ILE A 119 -0.30 13.67 13.23
C ILE A 119 -1.53 12.77 13.22
N ALA A 120 -2.72 13.37 13.35
CA ALA A 120 -3.99 12.65 13.28
C ALA A 120 -4.26 12.17 11.85
N GLY A 121 -3.86 10.93 11.56
CA GLY A 121 -3.95 10.32 10.23
C GLY A 121 -4.96 9.17 10.16
N THR A 122 -5.79 9.17 9.11
CA THR A 122 -6.60 8.03 8.70
C THR A 122 -6.22 7.61 7.28
N GLY A 123 -5.82 6.35 7.09
CA GLY A 123 -5.70 5.73 5.79
C GLY A 123 -7.04 5.14 5.34
N TYR A 124 -7.33 5.22 4.04
CA TYR A 124 -8.49 4.59 3.43
C TYR A 124 -8.08 3.63 2.33
N SER A 125 -8.65 2.42 2.34
CA SER A 125 -8.48 1.43 1.29
C SER A 125 -9.68 0.48 1.22
N ILE A 126 -9.60 -0.53 0.36
CA ILE A 126 -10.60 -1.60 0.25
C ILE A 126 -10.12 -2.79 1.09
N LEU A 127 -11.06 -3.46 1.76
CA LEU A 127 -10.80 -4.72 2.45
C LEU A 127 -10.75 -5.87 1.44
N TYR A 128 -9.58 -6.14 0.85
CA TYR A 128 -9.42 -7.23 -0.11
C TYR A 128 -9.47 -8.61 0.57
N GLU A 129 -10.40 -9.46 0.14
CA GLU A 129 -10.58 -10.81 0.71
C GLU A 129 -9.38 -11.74 0.42
N TYR A 130 -8.81 -11.62 -0.78
CA TYR A 130 -7.75 -12.52 -1.28
C TYR A 130 -6.46 -11.78 -1.68
N GLY A 131 -6.26 -10.56 -1.18
CA GLY A 131 -5.11 -9.73 -1.51
C GLY A 131 -4.89 -9.60 -3.01
N ILE A 132 -3.64 -9.76 -3.46
CA ILE A 132 -3.32 -9.86 -4.89
C ILE A 132 -3.35 -11.33 -5.35
N PHE A 133 -2.47 -12.15 -4.77
CA PHE A 133 -2.41 -13.61 -4.85
C PHE A 133 -1.24 -14.12 -3.98
N LYS A 134 -1.37 -15.38 -3.56
CA LYS A 134 -0.28 -16.19 -3.02
C LYS A 134 0.51 -16.81 -4.15
N GLN A 135 1.81 -16.53 -4.22
CA GLN A 135 2.67 -17.05 -5.28
C GLN A 135 3.08 -18.50 -4.96
N LYS A 136 3.11 -19.35 -5.98
CA LYS A 136 3.81 -20.64 -5.92
C LYS A 136 4.65 -20.84 -7.18
N ILE A 137 5.82 -21.45 -7.05
CA ILE A 137 6.67 -21.82 -8.18
C ILE A 137 6.49 -23.31 -8.47
N VAL A 138 6.08 -23.63 -9.70
CA VAL A 138 5.89 -25.02 -10.18
C VAL A 138 6.59 -25.15 -11.52
N ASP A 139 7.57 -26.06 -11.61
CA ASP A 139 8.43 -26.25 -12.79
C ASP A 139 9.11 -24.96 -13.29
N GLY A 140 9.45 -24.08 -12.34
CA GLY A 140 10.03 -22.75 -12.58
C GLY A 140 9.01 -21.66 -12.96
N TRP A 141 7.72 -21.99 -13.10
CA TRP A 141 6.69 -21.02 -13.41
C TRP A 141 5.97 -20.51 -12.18
N GLN A 142 5.67 -19.21 -12.16
CA GLN A 142 4.73 -18.63 -11.21
C GLN A 142 3.31 -19.12 -11.48
N GLN A 143 2.66 -19.64 -10.44
CA GLN A 143 1.22 -19.85 -10.35
C GLN A 143 0.62 -18.95 -9.28
N GLU A 144 -0.56 -18.40 -9.57
CA GLU A 144 -1.34 -17.57 -8.65
C GLU A 144 -2.36 -18.42 -7.89
N LYS A 145 -2.37 -18.33 -6.55
CA LYS A 145 -3.40 -18.89 -5.69
C LYS A 145 -4.08 -17.79 -4.88
N ALA A 146 -5.28 -18.05 -4.37
CA ALA A 146 -5.95 -17.12 -3.45
C ALA A 146 -5.12 -16.92 -2.17
N ASP A 147 -4.99 -15.68 -1.71
CA ASP A 147 -4.30 -15.33 -0.47
C ASP A 147 -5.28 -15.24 0.70
N ASN A 148 -5.57 -16.37 1.34
CA ASN A 148 -6.61 -16.51 2.38
C ASN A 148 -6.14 -16.01 3.76
N TRP A 149 -5.96 -14.70 3.92
CA TRP A 149 -5.42 -14.11 5.15
C TRP A 149 -6.46 -13.84 6.24
N LEU A 150 -7.73 -13.61 5.87
CA LEU A 150 -8.78 -13.16 6.81
C LEU A 150 -9.04 -14.09 8.01
N PRO A 151 -9.09 -15.44 7.89
CA PRO A 151 -9.38 -16.29 9.07
C PRO A 151 -8.41 -16.09 10.25
N GLY A 152 -7.17 -15.68 9.98
CA GLY A 152 -6.18 -15.29 10.98
C GLY A 152 -6.10 -13.77 11.20
N GLY A 153 -6.15 -12.98 10.13
CA GLY A 153 -5.98 -11.52 10.17
C GLY A 153 -7.21 -10.72 10.61
N GLN A 154 -8.42 -11.29 10.52
CA GLN A 154 -9.68 -10.63 10.91
C GLN A 154 -9.70 -10.18 12.37
N VAL A 155 -8.86 -10.76 13.23
CA VAL A 155 -8.71 -10.35 14.63
C VAL A 155 -8.32 -8.88 14.77
N TRP A 156 -7.64 -8.31 13.77
CA TRP A 156 -7.24 -6.90 13.75
C TRP A 156 -8.35 -5.95 13.29
N LEU A 157 -9.40 -6.47 12.68
CA LEU A 157 -10.48 -5.69 12.07
C LEU A 157 -11.64 -5.50 13.05
N LYS A 158 -12.08 -4.25 13.23
CA LYS A 158 -13.34 -3.93 13.89
C LYS A 158 -14.34 -3.39 12.87
N SER A 159 -15.36 -4.18 12.54
CA SER A 159 -16.41 -3.77 11.60
C SER A 159 -17.40 -2.79 12.23
N HIS A 160 -17.87 -1.83 11.44
CA HIS A 160 -18.83 -0.78 11.79
C HIS A 160 -19.99 -0.70 10.77
N PRO A 161 -20.88 -1.71 10.69
CA PRO A 161 -22.01 -1.69 9.74
C PRO A 161 -22.96 -0.50 9.90
N ASP A 162 -23.01 0.10 11.10
CA ASP A 162 -23.73 1.33 11.42
C ASP A 162 -23.22 2.57 10.67
N GLN A 163 -22.00 2.52 10.12
CA GLN A 163 -21.36 3.59 9.37
C GLN A 163 -21.25 3.26 7.87
N SER A 164 -22.13 2.40 7.37
CA SER A 164 -22.09 1.98 5.97
C SER A 164 -22.49 3.10 5.03
N ILE A 165 -21.86 3.15 3.85
CA ILE A 165 -22.14 4.15 2.82
C ILE A 165 -22.66 3.46 1.57
N GLU A 166 -23.78 3.94 1.03
CA GLU A 166 -24.29 3.49 -0.25
C GLU A 166 -23.47 4.11 -1.39
N VAL A 167 -22.93 3.27 -2.28
CA VAL A 167 -22.23 3.70 -3.49
C VAL A 167 -23.04 3.31 -4.71
N LYS A 168 -23.33 4.31 -5.55
CA LYS A 168 -24.20 4.18 -6.74
C LYS A 168 -23.38 4.08 -8.00
N PHE A 169 -23.69 3.10 -8.85
CA PHE A 169 -23.09 2.87 -10.15
C PHE A 169 -24.16 2.82 -11.23
N ASP A 170 -23.75 3.01 -12.48
CA ASP A 170 -24.61 2.84 -13.65
C ASP A 170 -25.82 3.81 -13.60
N GLY A 171 -26.91 3.49 -14.30
CA GLY A 171 -28.14 4.28 -14.26
C GLY A 171 -28.10 5.58 -15.07
N GLU A 172 -29.03 6.48 -14.76
CA GLU A 172 -29.31 7.69 -15.54
C GLU A 172 -29.50 8.91 -14.64
N ILE A 173 -29.13 10.10 -15.14
CA ILE A 173 -29.25 11.36 -14.41
C ILE A 173 -30.39 12.18 -15.01
N GLU A 174 -31.36 12.51 -14.18
CA GLU A 174 -32.40 13.49 -14.49
C GLU A 174 -32.07 14.81 -13.79
N GLU A 175 -32.05 15.89 -14.56
CA GLU A 175 -31.77 17.23 -14.06
C GLU A 175 -32.99 18.13 -14.22
N SER A 176 -33.24 18.95 -13.21
CA SER A 176 -34.27 19.99 -13.26
C SER A 176 -33.81 21.24 -12.54
N TRP A 177 -34.40 22.38 -12.90
CA TRP A 177 -34.11 23.67 -12.28
C TRP A 177 -35.37 24.23 -11.63
N GLN A 178 -35.27 24.59 -10.35
CA GLN A 178 -36.30 25.34 -9.62
C GLN A 178 -35.72 26.69 -9.21
N GLY A 179 -35.95 27.72 -10.04
CA GLY A 179 -35.28 29.00 -9.89
C GLY A 179 -33.77 28.86 -10.11
N SER A 180 -32.96 29.26 -9.11
CA SER A 180 -31.50 29.10 -9.14
C SER A 180 -31.02 27.75 -8.57
N PHE A 181 -31.92 26.87 -8.14
CA PHE A 181 -31.57 25.60 -7.52
C PHE A 181 -31.53 24.49 -8.58
N HIS A 182 -30.37 23.84 -8.72
CA HIS A 182 -30.17 22.68 -9.59
C HIS A 182 -30.52 21.42 -8.81
N HIS A 183 -31.48 20.64 -9.31
CA HIS A 183 -31.88 19.38 -8.70
C HIS A 183 -31.48 18.21 -9.60
N VAL A 184 -30.77 17.25 -9.01
CA VAL A 184 -30.21 16.10 -9.71
C VAL A 184 -30.78 14.83 -9.09
N ILE A 185 -31.40 13.98 -9.90
CA ILE A 185 -31.94 12.69 -9.49
C ILE A 185 -31.20 11.59 -10.24
N HIS A 186 -30.57 10.67 -9.50
CA HIS A 186 -29.95 9.47 -10.06
C HIS A 186 -30.96 8.32 -10.03
N LYS A 187 -31.39 7.86 -11.21
CA LYS A 187 -32.36 6.76 -11.38
C LYS A 187 -31.70 5.51 -11.93
N ASN A 188 -32.36 4.36 -11.71
CA ASN A 188 -31.99 3.07 -12.31
C ASN A 188 -30.54 2.64 -12.06
N TYR A 189 -29.95 3.07 -10.94
CA TYR A 189 -28.57 2.77 -10.59
C TYR A 189 -28.45 1.40 -9.91
N SER A 190 -27.28 0.79 -10.04
CA SER A 190 -26.84 -0.35 -9.24
C SER A 190 -26.22 0.14 -7.94
N SER A 191 -26.63 -0.42 -6.81
CA SER A 191 -26.14 -0.02 -5.48
C SER A 191 -25.18 -1.06 -4.88
N VAL A 192 -24.15 -0.57 -4.20
CA VAL A 192 -23.22 -1.37 -3.40
C VAL A 192 -23.06 -0.71 -2.03
N ILE A 193 -23.18 -1.48 -0.96
CA ILE A 193 -22.99 -0.99 0.40
C ILE A 193 -21.53 -1.14 0.79
N ALA A 194 -20.87 -0.02 1.08
CA ALA A 194 -19.52 0.03 1.61
C ALA A 194 -19.56 -0.08 3.14
N VAL A 195 -19.20 -1.25 3.67
CA VAL A 195 -19.14 -1.52 5.11
C VAL A 195 -17.72 -1.27 5.63
N PRO A 196 -17.50 -0.31 6.55
CA PRO A 196 -16.17 -0.03 7.05
C PRO A 196 -15.71 -1.06 8.08
N SER A 197 -14.41 -1.37 8.04
CA SER A 197 -13.69 -2.08 9.08
C SER A 197 -12.41 -1.33 9.44
N ASP A 198 -12.20 -1.08 10.73
CA ASP A 198 -11.07 -0.30 11.22
C ASP A 198 -9.95 -1.22 11.74
N MET A 199 -8.72 -0.86 11.36
CA MET A 199 -7.46 -1.41 11.87
C MET A 199 -6.64 -0.25 12.44
N TYR A 200 -5.90 -0.47 13.54
CA TYR A 200 -5.16 0.60 14.22
C TYR A 200 -3.65 0.39 14.15
N VAL A 201 -2.91 1.50 14.08
CA VAL A 201 -1.44 1.52 14.04
C VAL A 201 -0.92 2.39 15.17
N GLN A 202 -0.29 1.75 16.16
CA GLN A 202 0.33 2.41 17.30
C GLN A 202 1.61 3.14 16.88
N GLY A 203 1.70 4.42 17.20
CA GLY A 203 2.96 5.17 17.11
C GLY A 203 3.91 4.74 18.21
N TYR A 204 5.21 4.77 17.92
CA TYR A 204 6.26 4.46 18.90
C TYR A 204 6.13 5.37 20.12
N ASP A 205 6.32 4.80 21.31
CA ASP A 205 6.15 5.48 22.61
C ASP A 205 4.73 6.01 22.91
N GLY A 206 3.70 5.38 22.34
CA GLY A 206 2.35 5.44 22.90
C GLY A 206 1.55 6.72 22.64
N GLN A 207 2.11 7.77 22.03
CA GLN A 207 1.47 9.10 22.03
C GLN A 207 0.37 9.30 20.98
N GLY A 208 0.40 8.56 19.87
CA GLY A 208 -0.57 8.66 18.79
C GLY A 208 -0.97 7.29 18.25
N VAL A 209 -2.19 7.19 17.73
CA VAL A 209 -2.70 5.97 17.10
C VAL A 209 -3.39 6.32 15.79
N ALA A 210 -2.77 5.95 14.67
CA ALA A 210 -3.38 6.12 13.36
C ALA A 210 -4.43 5.03 13.11
N LYS A 211 -5.36 5.32 12.21
CA LYS A 211 -6.42 4.39 11.78
C LYS A 211 -6.27 4.06 10.31
N LEU A 212 -6.45 2.80 9.94
CA LEU A 212 -6.67 2.34 8.58
C LEU A 212 -8.12 1.86 8.50
N ARG A 213 -8.94 2.57 7.73
CA ARG A 213 -10.34 2.23 7.46
C ARG A 213 -10.42 1.50 6.11
N LEU A 214 -10.97 0.29 6.15
CA LEU A 214 -11.03 -0.64 5.02
C LEU A 214 -12.49 -0.89 4.63
N TRP A 215 -12.84 -0.61 3.38
CA TRP A 215 -14.19 -0.76 2.86
C TRP A 215 -14.42 -2.17 2.31
N GLN A 216 -15.39 -2.88 2.86
CA GLN A 216 -15.90 -4.13 2.30
C GLN A 216 -17.12 -3.85 1.44
N ALA A 217 -17.14 -4.34 0.19
CA ALA A 217 -18.30 -4.21 -0.67
C ALA A 217 -19.31 -5.32 -0.34
N LYS A 218 -20.56 -4.94 -0.08
CA LYS A 218 -21.69 -5.85 0.11
C LYS A 218 -22.84 -5.47 -0.79
N ALA A 219 -23.66 -6.46 -1.14
CA ALA A 219 -24.93 -6.18 -1.76
C ALA A 219 -25.91 -5.53 -0.76
N PRO A 220 -26.79 -4.63 -1.23
CA PRO A 220 -27.75 -3.93 -0.38
C PRO A 220 -28.78 -4.87 0.26
N ASP A 221 -29.32 -5.81 -0.51
CA ASP A 221 -30.32 -6.78 -0.07
C ASP A 221 -30.16 -8.10 -0.82
N PHE A 222 -30.68 -9.18 -0.23
CA PHE A 222 -30.80 -10.47 -0.90
C PHE A 222 -32.11 -10.54 -1.71
N ASP A 223 -32.05 -10.94 -2.97
CA ASP A 223 -33.22 -11.08 -3.83
C ASP A 223 -34.08 -12.30 -3.43
N MET A 224 -34.92 -12.09 -2.41
CA MET A 224 -35.89 -13.08 -1.94
C MET A 224 -36.92 -13.43 -3.01
N LYS A 225 -37.19 -12.56 -3.99
CA LYS A 225 -38.18 -12.81 -5.03
C LYS A 225 -37.66 -13.84 -6.02
N SER A 226 -36.47 -13.64 -6.58
CA SER A 226 -35.83 -14.65 -7.44
C SER A 226 -35.52 -15.93 -6.67
N PHE A 227 -35.12 -15.84 -5.39
CA PHE A 227 -34.89 -17.04 -4.58
C PHE A 227 -36.17 -17.87 -4.37
N ASN A 228 -37.27 -17.23 -3.98
CA ASN A 228 -38.56 -17.93 -3.79
C ASN A 228 -39.15 -18.43 -5.12
N ALA A 229 -38.78 -17.84 -6.27
CA ALA A 229 -39.13 -18.31 -7.59
C ALA A 229 -38.28 -19.51 -8.07
N GLY A 230 -37.31 -19.97 -7.28
CA GLY A 230 -36.38 -21.04 -7.66
C GLY A 230 -35.24 -20.58 -8.59
N GLU A 231 -35.12 -19.28 -8.85
CA GLU A 231 -34.08 -18.66 -9.69
C GLU A 231 -32.80 -18.36 -8.89
N TYR A 232 -32.28 -19.35 -8.17
CA TYR A 232 -31.16 -19.17 -7.24
C TYR A 232 -29.93 -18.53 -7.89
N GLY A 233 -29.65 -18.85 -9.15
CA GLY A 233 -28.52 -18.27 -9.89
C GLY A 233 -28.63 -16.76 -10.10
N ASN A 234 -29.84 -16.24 -10.32
CA ASN A 234 -30.06 -14.79 -10.47
C ASN A 234 -29.90 -14.07 -9.14
N ALA A 235 -30.50 -14.62 -8.07
CA ALA A 235 -30.39 -14.08 -6.71
C ALA A 235 -28.93 -14.01 -6.23
N ILE A 236 -28.12 -15.02 -6.56
CA ILE A 236 -26.69 -15.04 -6.23
C ILE A 236 -25.88 -14.09 -7.12
N ARG A 237 -26.20 -13.98 -8.42
CA ARG A 237 -25.41 -13.18 -9.37
C ARG A 237 -25.38 -11.70 -9.01
N GLN A 238 -26.50 -11.13 -8.60
CA GLN A 238 -26.57 -9.72 -8.20
C GLN A 238 -25.67 -9.46 -6.98
N ASN A 239 -25.69 -10.35 -5.99
CA ASN A 239 -24.84 -10.24 -4.82
C ASN A 239 -23.36 -10.40 -5.14
N ALA A 240 -23.03 -11.42 -5.94
CA ALA A 240 -21.67 -11.69 -6.35
C ALA A 240 -21.04 -10.49 -7.09
N SER A 241 -21.79 -9.83 -7.97
CA SER A 241 -21.31 -8.65 -8.72
C SER A 241 -20.89 -7.49 -7.81
N ALA A 242 -21.69 -7.19 -6.78
CA ALA A 242 -21.36 -6.15 -5.80
C ALA A 242 -20.10 -6.50 -4.99
N GLU A 243 -20.00 -7.75 -4.54
CA GLU A 243 -18.89 -8.21 -3.70
C GLU A 243 -17.56 -8.35 -4.45
N LEU A 244 -17.56 -8.50 -5.78
CA LEU A 244 -16.35 -8.62 -6.61
C LEU A 244 -15.37 -7.45 -6.38
N ILE A 245 -15.90 -6.25 -6.09
CA ILE A 245 -15.13 -5.03 -5.84
C ILE A 245 -14.08 -5.25 -4.73
N SER A 246 -14.39 -5.99 -3.67
CA SER A 246 -13.50 -6.21 -2.54
C SER A 246 -12.84 -7.60 -2.53
N LYS A 247 -12.83 -8.35 -3.64
CA LYS A 247 -12.19 -9.68 -3.67
C LYS A 247 -10.68 -9.59 -3.83
N ILE A 248 -10.20 -8.92 -4.89
CA ILE A 248 -8.79 -8.96 -5.31
C ILE A 248 -8.29 -7.55 -5.64
N LEU A 249 -7.08 -7.24 -5.18
CA LEU A 249 -6.32 -6.03 -5.52
C LEU A 249 -5.76 -6.14 -6.94
N TYR A 250 -5.95 -5.09 -7.75
CA TYR A 250 -5.47 -5.02 -9.14
C TYR A 250 -5.89 -6.23 -9.98
N PRO A 251 -7.21 -6.43 -10.19
CA PRO A 251 -7.70 -7.49 -11.07
C PRO A 251 -7.13 -7.31 -12.48
N ASN A 252 -6.96 -8.42 -13.20
CA ASN A 252 -6.46 -8.40 -14.58
C ASN A 252 -7.39 -7.55 -15.46
N ASP A 253 -6.86 -6.49 -16.07
CA ASP A 253 -7.59 -5.52 -16.88
C ASP A 253 -7.26 -5.61 -18.37
N ASN A 254 -6.67 -6.72 -18.81
CA ASN A 254 -6.46 -7.02 -20.23
C ASN A 254 -7.78 -7.22 -21.01
N HIS A 255 -8.92 -7.34 -20.32
CA HIS A 255 -10.25 -7.47 -20.90
C HIS A 255 -11.21 -6.40 -20.34
N MET A 256 -12.31 -6.16 -21.06
CA MET A 256 -13.28 -5.09 -20.75
C MET A 256 -13.83 -5.16 -19.32
N GLU A 257 -14.27 -6.35 -18.89
CA GLU A 257 -14.81 -6.55 -17.53
C GLU A 257 -13.80 -6.19 -16.42
N GLY A 258 -12.51 -6.44 -16.66
CA GLY A 258 -11.45 -6.12 -15.70
C GLY A 258 -11.24 -4.61 -15.59
N LYS A 259 -11.34 -3.89 -16.72
CA LYS A 259 -11.31 -2.42 -16.75
C LYS A 259 -12.50 -1.83 -15.99
N ILE A 260 -13.71 -2.32 -16.24
CA ILE A 260 -14.93 -1.89 -15.52
C ILE A 260 -14.78 -2.15 -14.02
N LEU A 261 -14.34 -3.35 -13.62
CA LEU A 261 -14.14 -3.68 -12.21
C LEU A 261 -13.11 -2.77 -11.54
N ARG A 262 -11.99 -2.46 -12.20
CA ARG A 262 -10.96 -1.55 -11.67
C ARG A 262 -11.51 -0.12 -11.52
N LEU A 263 -12.30 0.39 -12.48
CA LEU A 263 -12.97 1.69 -12.33
C LEU A 263 -13.96 1.67 -11.16
N ARG A 264 -14.75 0.59 -11.02
CA ARG A 264 -15.69 0.42 -9.91
C ARG A 264 -14.98 0.37 -8.56
N GLN A 265 -13.84 -0.28 -8.45
CA GLN A 265 -12.99 -0.27 -7.24
C GLN A 265 -12.51 1.13 -6.87
N GLN A 266 -11.99 1.88 -7.84
CA GLN A 266 -11.50 3.25 -7.63
C GLN A 266 -12.62 4.18 -7.16
N TYR A 267 -13.78 4.10 -7.82
CA TYR A 267 -14.92 4.89 -7.41
C TYR A 267 -15.48 4.45 -6.05
N PHE A 268 -15.58 3.15 -5.79
CA PHE A 268 -16.03 2.61 -4.52
C PHE A 268 -15.18 3.13 -3.35
N LEU A 269 -13.84 3.05 -3.47
CA LEU A 269 -12.93 3.63 -2.48
C LEU A 269 -13.16 5.12 -2.31
N SER A 270 -13.27 5.85 -3.42
CA SER A 270 -13.41 7.32 -3.41
C SER A 270 -14.73 7.75 -2.78
N ALA A 271 -15.86 7.19 -3.23
CA ALA A 271 -17.21 7.48 -2.77
C ALA A 271 -17.39 7.17 -1.29
N ALA A 272 -17.01 5.98 -0.85
CA ALA A 272 -17.13 5.60 0.56
C ALA A 272 -16.24 6.50 1.45
N SER A 273 -14.99 6.77 1.04
CA SER A 273 -14.08 7.57 1.85
C SER A 273 -14.50 9.03 1.95
N ILE A 274 -14.92 9.66 0.84
CA ILE A 274 -15.39 11.04 0.85
C ILE A 274 -16.73 11.17 1.58
N GLY A 275 -17.65 10.21 1.42
CA GLY A 275 -18.88 10.18 2.20
C GLY A 275 -18.62 10.14 3.70
N ASP A 276 -17.68 9.29 4.15
CA ASP A 276 -17.29 9.18 5.56
C ASP A 276 -16.66 10.48 6.08
N ILE A 277 -15.72 11.06 5.32
CA ILE A 277 -15.09 12.34 5.69
C ILE A 277 -16.13 13.46 5.80
N CYS A 278 -17.04 13.56 4.83
CA CYS A 278 -18.07 14.60 4.82
C CYS A 278 -19.07 14.43 5.97
N GLN A 279 -19.56 13.21 6.22
CA GLN A 279 -20.49 12.93 7.32
C GLN A 279 -19.85 13.25 8.68
N ASN A 280 -18.60 12.82 8.90
CA ASN A 280 -17.88 13.11 10.15
C ASN A 280 -17.61 14.61 10.31
N HIS A 281 -17.25 15.31 9.24
CA HIS A 281 -17.02 16.76 9.28
C HIS A 281 -18.32 17.53 9.55
N LEU A 282 -19.43 17.15 8.90
CA LEU A 282 -20.75 17.74 9.12
C LEU A 282 -21.23 17.50 10.56
N ALA A 283 -21.09 16.28 11.08
CA ALA A 283 -21.46 15.96 12.46
C ALA A 283 -20.67 16.80 13.49
N GLN A 284 -19.41 17.11 13.19
CA GLN A 284 -18.52 17.83 14.09
C GLN A 284 -18.62 19.37 13.97
N PHE A 285 -18.83 19.89 12.76
CA PHE A 285 -18.71 21.34 12.46
C PHE A 285 -19.97 21.96 11.86
N GLY A 286 -20.99 21.18 11.53
CA GLY A 286 -22.29 21.66 11.02
C GLY A 286 -22.34 22.09 9.56
N SER A 287 -21.19 22.29 8.90
CA SER A 287 -21.11 22.57 7.46
C SER A 287 -19.75 22.13 6.88
N LEU A 288 -19.66 22.01 5.56
CA LEU A 288 -18.42 21.67 4.85
C LEU A 288 -17.55 22.90 4.54
N ASP A 289 -17.94 24.10 4.97
CA ASP A 289 -17.21 25.35 4.68
C ASP A 289 -15.79 25.35 5.24
N THR A 290 -15.60 24.69 6.39
CA THR A 290 -14.31 24.61 7.09
C THR A 290 -13.53 23.32 6.77
N LEU A 291 -13.99 22.54 5.78
CA LEU A 291 -13.34 21.30 5.41
C LEU A 291 -11.85 21.50 5.05
N PRO A 292 -11.45 22.50 4.24
CA PRO A 292 -10.05 22.70 3.89
C PRO A 292 -9.16 23.08 5.09
N GLU A 293 -9.71 23.64 6.15
CA GLU A 293 -8.98 24.01 7.38
C GLU A 293 -8.83 22.82 8.33
N LYS A 294 -9.75 21.84 8.27
CA LYS A 294 -9.81 20.70 9.19
C LYS A 294 -9.39 19.36 8.58
N ALA A 295 -9.39 19.25 7.25
CA ALA A 295 -9.07 18.02 6.52
C ALA A 295 -8.08 18.27 5.38
N ALA A 296 -7.03 17.45 5.29
CA ALA A 296 -6.17 17.35 4.11
C ALA A 296 -6.38 15.96 3.50
N ILE A 297 -6.73 15.90 2.22
CA ILE A 297 -6.95 14.63 1.54
C ILE A 297 -5.82 14.39 0.53
N GLN A 298 -5.01 13.37 0.79
CA GLN A 298 -3.89 12.98 -0.07
C GLN A 298 -4.33 11.87 -1.03
N LEU A 299 -4.19 12.13 -2.33
CA LEU A 299 -4.40 11.18 -3.40
C LEU A 299 -3.07 10.51 -3.74
N ASN A 300 -3.00 9.20 -3.49
CA ASN A 300 -1.79 8.43 -3.72
C ASN A 300 -1.83 7.73 -5.09
N ASP A 301 -1.07 8.29 -6.04
CA ASP A 301 -1.18 8.02 -7.47
C ASP A 301 -2.55 8.39 -8.06
N THR A 302 -2.87 7.98 -9.29
CA THR A 302 -4.14 8.34 -9.94
C THR A 302 -5.36 7.53 -9.48
N HIS A 303 -5.17 6.45 -8.74
CA HIS A 303 -6.28 5.55 -8.39
C HIS A 303 -7.46 6.24 -7.65
N PRO A 304 -7.23 7.09 -6.62
CA PRO A 304 -8.32 7.77 -5.92
C PRO A 304 -8.70 9.12 -6.54
N THR A 305 -8.37 9.40 -7.81
CA THR A 305 -8.70 10.67 -8.48
C THR A 305 -10.20 10.99 -8.41
N LEU A 306 -11.04 9.96 -8.44
CA LEU A 306 -12.51 10.10 -8.39
C LEU A 306 -13.03 10.70 -7.07
N ALA A 307 -12.19 10.79 -6.04
CA ALA A 307 -12.52 11.51 -4.81
C ALA A 307 -12.78 13.00 -5.08
N ILE A 308 -12.12 13.59 -6.08
CA ILE A 308 -12.30 14.99 -6.46
C ILE A 308 -13.72 15.26 -6.98
N PRO A 309 -14.18 14.62 -8.09
CA PRO A 309 -15.52 14.86 -8.59
C PRO A 309 -16.60 14.30 -7.66
N GLU A 310 -16.30 13.33 -6.79
CA GLU A 310 -17.25 12.91 -5.75
C GLU A 310 -17.46 13.97 -4.67
N LEU A 311 -16.40 14.62 -4.19
CA LEU A 311 -16.57 15.73 -3.23
C LEU A 311 -17.38 16.87 -3.87
N MET A 312 -17.13 17.16 -5.15
CA MET A 312 -17.97 18.08 -5.92
C MET A 312 -19.43 17.62 -5.96
N ARG A 313 -19.70 16.33 -6.21
CA ARG A 313 -21.05 15.78 -6.24
C ARG A 313 -21.79 15.99 -4.92
N ILE A 314 -21.17 15.67 -3.79
CA ILE A 314 -21.78 15.85 -2.46
C ILE A 314 -22.05 17.33 -2.19
N LEU A 315 -21.08 18.21 -2.48
CA LEU A 315 -21.22 19.65 -2.26
C LEU A 315 -22.36 20.25 -3.10
N LEU A 316 -22.43 19.88 -4.39
CA LEU A 316 -23.45 20.37 -5.31
C LEU A 316 -24.83 19.77 -5.04
N ASP A 317 -24.91 18.45 -5.03
CA ASP A 317 -26.18 17.73 -5.16
C ASP A 317 -26.86 17.50 -3.79
N GLU A 318 -26.07 17.30 -2.73
CA GLU A 318 -26.59 17.00 -1.38
C GLU A 318 -26.56 18.22 -0.45
N CYS A 319 -25.55 19.08 -0.60
CA CYS A 319 -25.37 20.25 0.26
C CYS A 319 -25.86 21.57 -0.37
N GLY A 320 -26.21 21.58 -1.67
CA GLY A 320 -26.77 22.74 -2.36
C GLY A 320 -25.77 23.89 -2.62
N TYR A 321 -24.47 23.60 -2.68
CA TYR A 321 -23.45 24.62 -2.95
C TYR A 321 -23.47 25.00 -4.43
N GLY A 322 -23.17 26.27 -4.73
CA GLY A 322 -22.83 26.67 -6.09
C GLY A 322 -21.45 26.15 -6.52
N TRP A 323 -21.25 25.96 -7.82
CA TRP A 323 -20.01 25.41 -8.38
C TRP A 323 -18.75 26.08 -7.87
N ASP A 324 -18.67 27.41 -7.89
CA ASP A 324 -17.43 28.12 -7.57
C ASP A 324 -17.02 27.92 -6.11
N LYS A 325 -17.98 27.91 -5.18
CA LYS A 325 -17.72 27.64 -3.76
C LYS A 325 -17.33 26.18 -3.54
N ALA A 326 -18.03 25.24 -4.18
CA ALA A 326 -17.71 23.82 -4.09
C ALA A 326 -16.30 23.53 -4.64
N PHE A 327 -15.96 24.13 -5.78
CA PHE A 327 -14.69 23.94 -6.45
C PHE A 327 -13.52 24.56 -5.64
N ASP A 328 -13.72 25.72 -5.01
CA ASP A 328 -12.74 26.29 -4.09
C ASP A 328 -12.44 25.35 -2.90
N ILE A 329 -13.48 24.81 -2.26
CA ILE A 329 -13.32 23.81 -1.17
C ILE A 329 -12.52 22.61 -1.67
N CYS A 330 -12.87 22.05 -2.83
CA CYS A 330 -12.15 20.93 -3.43
C CYS A 330 -10.67 21.27 -3.67
N ARG A 331 -10.37 22.40 -4.32
CA ARG A 331 -8.98 22.79 -4.64
C ARG A 331 -8.13 22.95 -3.38
N ARG A 332 -8.68 23.49 -2.29
CA ARG A 332 -7.96 23.70 -1.02
C ARG A 332 -7.88 22.45 -0.13
N THR A 333 -8.63 21.40 -0.45
CA THR A 333 -8.68 20.16 0.33
C THR A 333 -7.73 19.07 -0.22
N PHE A 334 -7.60 18.96 -1.54
CA PHE A 334 -6.87 17.85 -2.19
C PHE A 334 -5.42 18.16 -2.54
N ALA A 335 -4.55 17.18 -2.27
CA ALA A 335 -3.17 17.11 -2.72
C ALA A 335 -2.90 15.77 -3.43
N TYR A 336 -1.95 15.74 -4.37
CA TYR A 336 -1.65 14.59 -5.21
C TYR A 336 -0.17 14.20 -5.15
N THR A 337 0.12 12.93 -4.88
CA THR A 337 1.46 12.36 -5.04
C THR A 337 1.54 11.50 -6.30
N ASN A 338 2.49 11.82 -7.18
CA ASN A 338 2.81 10.97 -8.32
C ASN A 338 3.95 10.00 -7.97
N HIS A 339 3.79 8.73 -8.34
CA HIS A 339 4.74 7.65 -8.05
C HIS A 339 5.37 7.03 -9.31
N THR A 340 5.15 7.61 -10.49
CA THR A 340 5.59 7.06 -11.76
C THR A 340 6.13 8.12 -12.70
N VAL A 341 7.27 7.81 -13.32
CA VAL A 341 7.88 8.59 -14.41
C VAL A 341 7.30 8.24 -15.78
N MET A 342 6.66 7.08 -15.90
CA MET A 342 6.17 6.56 -17.17
C MET A 342 4.79 7.16 -17.47
N SER A 343 4.70 7.95 -18.54
CA SER A 343 3.45 8.60 -18.92
C SER A 343 2.36 7.59 -19.32
N GLU A 344 2.74 6.43 -19.81
CA GLU A 344 1.82 5.33 -20.13
C GLU A 344 1.18 4.70 -18.89
N ALA A 345 1.80 4.87 -17.71
CA ALA A 345 1.27 4.37 -16.44
C ALA A 345 0.25 5.35 -15.80
N LEU A 346 0.08 6.55 -16.34
CA LEU A 346 -0.93 7.51 -15.89
C LEU A 346 -2.30 7.08 -16.42
N GLU A 347 -3.22 6.75 -15.51
CA GLU A 347 -4.50 6.14 -15.87
C GLU A 347 -5.35 7.06 -16.78
N LYS A 348 -5.85 6.45 -17.87
CA LYS A 348 -6.81 7.06 -18.79
C LYS A 348 -7.98 6.10 -18.99
N TRP A 349 -9.20 6.60 -18.87
CA TRP A 349 -10.41 5.82 -19.01
C TRP A 349 -11.14 6.17 -20.30
N ASN A 350 -11.57 5.19 -21.08
CA ASN A 350 -12.45 5.45 -22.22
C ASN A 350 -13.75 6.11 -21.73
N ILE A 351 -14.20 7.16 -22.42
CA ILE A 351 -15.35 7.97 -22.03
C ILE A 351 -16.64 7.15 -21.98
N ASP A 352 -16.85 6.18 -22.86
CA ASP A 352 -18.09 5.39 -22.89
C ASP A 352 -18.21 4.48 -21.68
N ILE A 353 -17.11 3.81 -21.30
CA ILE A 353 -17.04 3.05 -20.05
C ILE A 353 -17.31 3.98 -18.87
N PHE A 354 -16.60 5.10 -18.81
CA PHE A 354 -16.68 6.03 -17.67
C PHE A 354 -18.09 6.62 -17.51
N ARG A 355 -18.68 7.11 -18.60
CA ARG A 355 -20.01 7.72 -18.63
C ARG A 355 -21.10 6.71 -18.29
N THR A 356 -21.00 5.49 -18.81
CA THR A 356 -21.99 4.43 -18.54
C THR A 356 -21.92 3.99 -17.08
N THR A 357 -20.72 3.82 -16.53
CA THR A 357 -20.55 3.36 -15.14
C THR A 357 -20.78 4.46 -14.11
N LEU A 358 -20.44 5.72 -14.41
CA LEU A 358 -20.45 6.83 -13.45
C LEU A 358 -21.08 8.10 -14.07
N PRO A 359 -22.36 8.10 -14.43
CA PRO A 359 -22.96 9.14 -15.27
C PRO A 359 -22.93 10.53 -14.62
N ARG A 360 -23.24 10.66 -13.31
CA ARG A 360 -23.16 11.97 -12.62
C ARG A 360 -21.74 12.49 -12.47
N ILE A 361 -20.81 11.60 -12.12
CA ILE A 361 -19.39 11.96 -12.01
C ILE A 361 -18.87 12.42 -13.36
N PHE A 362 -19.29 11.77 -14.45
CA PHE A 362 -18.94 12.19 -15.80
C PHE A 362 -19.45 13.60 -16.12
N THR A 363 -20.70 13.96 -15.79
CA THR A 363 -21.20 15.33 -16.05
C THR A 363 -20.43 16.39 -15.25
N ILE A 364 -20.01 16.08 -14.02
CA ILE A 364 -19.11 16.93 -13.24
C ILE A 364 -17.74 17.05 -13.93
N VAL A 365 -17.16 15.94 -14.38
CA VAL A 365 -15.88 15.94 -15.10
C VAL A 365 -15.95 16.73 -16.41
N GLN A 366 -17.07 16.70 -17.14
CA GLN A 366 -17.28 17.53 -18.34
C GLN A 366 -17.26 19.03 -18.01
N GLU A 367 -17.93 19.44 -16.94
CA GLU A 367 -17.92 20.85 -16.52
C GLU A 367 -16.54 21.27 -15.98
N MET A 368 -15.83 20.36 -15.31
CA MET A 368 -14.42 20.58 -14.95
C MET A 368 -13.54 20.78 -16.19
N ASP A 369 -13.68 19.96 -17.23
CA ASP A 369 -12.92 20.09 -18.47
C ASP A 369 -13.20 21.42 -19.20
N ARG A 370 -14.48 21.82 -19.30
CA ARG A 370 -14.86 23.10 -19.91
C ARG A 370 -14.19 24.29 -19.21
N ARG A 371 -14.20 24.31 -17.88
CA ARG A 371 -13.56 25.37 -17.07
C ARG A 371 -12.04 25.31 -17.13
N CYS A 372 -11.49 24.10 -17.09
CA CYS A 372 -10.06 23.82 -17.23
C CYS A 372 -9.50 24.39 -18.54
N ARG A 373 -10.16 24.11 -19.67
CA ARG A 373 -9.81 24.66 -20.98
C ARG A 373 -9.89 26.19 -21.01
N ALA A 374 -10.94 26.77 -20.42
CA ALA A 374 -11.07 28.23 -20.33
C ALA A 374 -9.98 28.87 -19.47
N ASP A 375 -9.52 28.21 -18.41
CA ASP A 375 -8.39 28.68 -17.59
C ASP A 375 -7.06 28.57 -18.34
N PHE A 376 -6.86 27.50 -19.12
CA PHE A 376 -5.65 27.32 -19.92
C PHE A 376 -5.59 28.26 -21.12
N GLU A 377 -6.72 28.57 -21.78
CA GLU A 377 -6.76 29.58 -22.84
C GLU A 377 -6.37 30.96 -22.31
N LYS A 378 -6.74 31.30 -21.06
CA LYS A 378 -6.30 32.54 -20.42
C LYS A 378 -4.80 32.53 -20.10
N ALA A 379 -4.27 31.38 -19.68
CA ALA A 379 -2.87 31.25 -19.27
C ALA A 379 -1.91 31.12 -20.46
N PHE A 380 -2.36 30.49 -21.55
CA PHE A 380 -1.59 30.21 -22.76
C PHE A 380 -2.40 30.55 -24.03
N PRO A 381 -2.71 31.83 -24.28
CA PRO A 381 -3.59 32.22 -25.38
C PRO A 381 -3.09 31.72 -26.74
N GLY A 382 -3.95 31.01 -27.48
CA GLY A 382 -3.65 30.48 -28.81
C GLY A 382 -2.77 29.22 -28.88
N ASP A 383 -2.30 28.66 -27.75
CA ASP A 383 -1.51 27.42 -27.70
C ASP A 383 -2.43 26.19 -27.58
N GLN A 384 -3.20 25.92 -28.65
CA GLN A 384 -4.21 24.86 -28.65
C GLN A 384 -3.62 23.48 -28.37
N GLY A 385 -2.41 23.18 -28.86
CA GLY A 385 -1.74 21.91 -28.63
C GLY A 385 -1.47 21.65 -27.15
N LYS A 386 -1.02 22.68 -26.42
CA LYS A 386 -0.83 22.61 -24.97
C LYS A 386 -2.15 22.46 -24.22
N ILE A 387 -3.16 23.23 -24.60
CA ILE A 387 -4.50 23.15 -24.00
C ILE A 387 -5.08 21.75 -24.17
N ASP A 388 -4.97 21.15 -25.36
CA ASP A 388 -5.47 19.80 -25.63
C ASP A 388 -4.66 18.71 -24.94
N TYR A 389 -3.35 18.89 -24.76
CA TYR A 389 -2.52 17.99 -23.96
C TYR A 389 -2.91 18.03 -22.47
N MET A 390 -3.11 19.24 -21.93
CA MET A 390 -3.46 19.44 -20.53
C MET A 390 -4.93 19.15 -20.22
N ALA A 391 -5.82 19.12 -21.21
CA ALA A 391 -7.25 18.91 -21.00
C ALA A 391 -7.57 17.64 -20.18
N ILE A 392 -8.66 17.70 -19.41
CA ILE A 392 -9.16 16.57 -18.61
C ILE A 392 -9.77 15.52 -19.54
N LEU A 393 -10.48 15.96 -20.57
CA LEU A 393 -11.05 15.12 -21.62
C LEU A 393 -10.28 15.33 -22.92
N GLY A 394 -9.80 14.23 -23.52
CA GLY A 394 -9.09 14.24 -24.79
C GLY A 394 -8.94 12.84 -25.38
N ASP A 395 -8.93 12.73 -26.70
CA ASP A 395 -8.79 11.46 -27.44
C ASP A 395 -9.82 10.38 -27.06
N GLY A 396 -11.06 10.79 -26.73
CA GLY A 396 -12.10 9.88 -26.27
C GLY A 396 -11.85 9.30 -24.87
N GLN A 397 -10.99 9.95 -24.08
CA GLN A 397 -10.57 9.48 -22.75
C GLN A 397 -10.73 10.55 -21.66
N VAL A 398 -10.98 10.09 -20.45
CA VAL A 398 -10.83 10.83 -19.19
C VAL A 398 -9.41 10.64 -18.68
N ARG A 399 -8.63 11.72 -18.54
CA ARG A 399 -7.21 11.69 -18.15
C ARG A 399 -7.09 11.98 -16.65
N MET A 400 -6.90 10.94 -15.85
CA MET A 400 -7.01 11.02 -14.39
C MET A 400 -5.91 11.89 -13.76
N ALA A 401 -4.67 11.76 -14.25
CA ALA A 401 -3.56 12.61 -13.82
C ALA A 401 -3.83 14.10 -14.10
N ASN A 402 -4.51 14.42 -15.20
CA ASN A 402 -4.84 15.81 -15.56
C ASN A 402 -5.90 16.39 -14.61
N ILE A 403 -6.87 15.59 -14.13
CA ILE A 403 -7.81 16.02 -13.09
C ILE A 403 -7.05 16.39 -11.81
N CYS A 404 -6.16 15.51 -11.33
CA CYS A 404 -5.32 15.78 -10.16
C CYS A 404 -4.44 17.02 -10.37
N CYS A 405 -3.78 17.11 -11.52
CA CYS A 405 -2.90 18.21 -11.86
C CYS A 405 -3.64 19.52 -12.09
N TYR A 406 -4.92 19.54 -12.45
CA TYR A 406 -5.71 20.78 -12.52
C TYR A 406 -6.15 21.23 -11.11
N VAL A 407 -6.77 20.33 -10.35
CA VAL A 407 -7.48 20.66 -9.09
C VAL A 407 -6.57 20.81 -7.89
N CYS A 408 -5.66 19.87 -7.65
CA CYS A 408 -4.92 19.79 -6.39
C CYS A 408 -4.05 21.04 -6.12
N HIS A 409 -4.06 21.53 -4.88
CA HIS A 409 -3.24 22.69 -4.48
C HIS A 409 -1.76 22.33 -4.30
N SER A 410 -1.44 21.05 -4.09
CA SER A 410 -0.08 20.53 -3.98
C SER A 410 0.07 19.26 -4.81
N ILE A 411 1.16 19.18 -5.57
CA ILE A 411 1.55 18.04 -6.40
C ILE A 411 2.99 17.71 -6.02
N ASN A 412 3.29 16.48 -5.61
CA ASN A 412 4.66 16.12 -5.27
C ASN A 412 5.14 14.84 -5.93
N GLY A 413 6.43 14.84 -6.27
CA GLY A 413 7.18 13.62 -6.54
C GLY A 413 7.75 13.02 -5.26
N VAL A 414 8.42 11.88 -5.42
CA VAL A 414 8.82 10.99 -4.31
C VAL A 414 10.33 10.84 -4.12
N SER A 415 11.10 11.58 -4.90
CA SER A 415 12.54 11.80 -4.74
C SER A 415 12.92 13.09 -5.48
N LYS A 416 14.08 13.69 -5.17
CA LYS A 416 14.50 14.93 -5.83
C LYS A 416 14.55 14.78 -7.34
N LEU A 417 15.22 13.73 -7.84
CA LEU A 417 15.35 13.47 -9.28
C LEU A 417 13.98 13.25 -9.93
N HIS A 418 13.12 12.45 -9.31
CA HIS A 418 11.76 12.23 -9.78
C HIS A 418 10.96 13.54 -9.84
N SER A 419 11.06 14.35 -8.79
CA SER A 419 10.38 15.64 -8.71
C SER A 419 10.88 16.66 -9.74
N GLU A 420 12.11 16.53 -10.24
CA GLU A 420 12.56 17.31 -11.40
C GLU A 420 12.02 16.73 -12.71
N ILE A 421 12.06 15.39 -12.89
CA ILE A 421 11.49 14.73 -14.08
C ILE A 421 10.01 15.12 -14.27
N ILE A 422 9.20 15.14 -13.20
CA ILE A 422 7.79 15.53 -13.32
C ILE A 422 7.61 17.00 -13.75
N LYS A 423 8.53 17.90 -13.40
CA LYS A 423 8.47 19.33 -13.78
C LYS A 423 9.02 19.57 -15.19
N GLU A 424 10.01 18.79 -15.60
CA GLU A 424 10.73 18.97 -16.86
C GLU A 424 10.11 18.18 -18.01
N SER A 425 9.39 17.09 -17.73
CA SER A 425 8.74 16.27 -18.76
C SER A 425 7.27 15.97 -18.46
N VAL A 426 6.97 15.12 -17.47
CA VAL A 426 5.65 14.47 -17.33
C VAL A 426 4.51 15.47 -17.16
N PHE A 427 4.72 16.54 -16.40
CA PHE A 427 3.73 17.58 -16.11
C PHE A 427 4.29 18.98 -16.38
N HIS A 428 5.17 19.11 -17.39
CA HIS A 428 5.86 20.38 -17.68
C HIS A 428 4.90 21.56 -17.86
N ASP A 429 3.87 21.40 -18.69
CA ASP A 429 2.92 22.49 -18.96
C ASP A 429 2.07 22.85 -17.73
N TYR A 430 1.77 21.87 -16.87
CA TYR A 430 1.14 22.11 -15.58
C TYR A 430 2.07 22.87 -14.61
N TYR A 431 3.37 22.60 -14.65
CA TYR A 431 4.36 23.34 -13.89
C TYR A 431 4.46 24.80 -14.37
N LEU A 432 4.39 25.04 -15.69
CA LEU A 432 4.30 26.41 -16.23
C LEU A 432 3.02 27.12 -15.78
N TYR A 433 1.89 26.42 -15.73
CA TYR A 433 0.60 26.97 -15.32
C TYR A 433 0.54 27.30 -13.82
N LYS A 434 1.07 26.43 -12.95
CA LYS A 434 1.03 26.61 -11.49
C LYS A 434 2.31 26.14 -10.78
N PRO A 435 3.44 26.84 -10.96
CA PRO A 435 4.74 26.38 -10.48
C PRO A 435 4.80 26.16 -8.96
N GLN A 436 4.07 26.97 -8.19
CA GLN A 436 4.05 26.89 -6.73
C GLN A 436 3.38 25.62 -6.18
N ALA A 437 2.59 24.92 -6.98
CA ALA A 437 1.95 23.68 -6.58
C ALA A 437 2.92 22.48 -6.55
N PHE A 438 4.02 22.53 -7.31
CA PHE A 438 4.96 21.42 -7.43
C PHE A 438 5.95 21.39 -6.26
N LYS A 439 5.98 20.27 -5.53
CA LYS A 439 6.81 20.03 -4.36
C LYS A 439 7.61 18.73 -4.51
N ASN A 440 8.54 18.51 -3.58
CA ASN A 440 9.25 17.24 -3.45
C ASN A 440 9.10 16.74 -2.01
N VAL A 441 8.68 15.49 -1.85
CA VAL A 441 8.73 14.78 -0.58
C VAL A 441 9.41 13.45 -0.84
N THR A 442 10.69 13.35 -0.49
CA THR A 442 11.44 12.10 -0.66
C THR A 442 10.82 11.03 0.23
N ASN A 443 10.55 9.85 -0.32
CA ASN A 443 10.01 8.72 0.44
C ASN A 443 10.89 8.36 1.63
N GLY A 444 10.28 7.73 2.64
CA GLY A 444 10.97 7.18 3.79
C GLY A 444 10.40 5.83 4.22
N ILE A 445 11.05 5.22 5.19
CA ILE A 445 10.62 3.97 5.81
C ILE A 445 10.38 4.18 7.31
N ALA A 446 9.45 3.41 7.88
CA ALA A 446 9.28 3.34 9.33
C ALA A 446 10.40 2.50 9.94
N TYR A 447 11.50 3.14 10.34
CA TYR A 447 12.65 2.44 10.93
C TYR A 447 12.33 1.73 12.25
N ARG A 448 11.17 1.99 12.86
CA ARG A 448 10.61 1.19 13.96
C ARG A 448 10.49 -0.28 13.56
N ARG A 449 9.82 -0.56 12.42
CA ARG A 449 9.70 -1.91 11.88
C ARG A 449 11.01 -2.42 11.30
N TRP A 450 11.68 -1.60 10.49
CA TRP A 450 12.79 -2.04 9.65
C TRP A 450 14.18 -2.04 10.31
N LEU A 451 14.30 -1.44 11.50
CA LEU A 451 15.53 -1.45 12.30
C LEU A 451 15.23 -1.88 13.73
N LEU A 452 14.38 -1.15 14.46
CA LEU A 452 14.21 -1.36 15.90
C LEU A 452 13.63 -2.74 16.23
N ALA A 453 12.49 -3.10 15.63
CA ALA A 453 11.85 -4.39 15.79
C ALA A 453 12.36 -5.44 14.79
N GLY A 454 12.90 -5.00 13.65
CA GLY A 454 13.36 -5.86 12.56
C GLY A 454 14.77 -6.41 12.77
N ASN A 455 15.64 -5.67 13.47
CA ASN A 455 17.01 -6.07 13.76
C ASN A 455 17.39 -5.66 15.20
N PRO A 456 16.84 -6.35 16.21
CA PRO A 456 17.02 -5.98 17.61
C PRO A 456 18.51 -6.02 18.03
N ALA A 457 19.27 -7.01 17.56
CA ALA A 457 20.71 -7.11 17.86
C ALA A 457 21.51 -5.91 17.32
N LEU A 458 21.23 -5.45 16.09
CA LEU A 458 21.84 -4.22 15.57
C LEU A 458 21.37 -2.99 16.36
N THR A 459 20.10 -2.96 16.75
CA THR A 459 19.54 -1.85 17.53
C THR A 459 20.19 -1.73 18.91
N GLU A 460 20.47 -2.84 19.57
CA GLU A 460 21.22 -2.90 20.83
C GLU A 460 22.65 -2.40 20.64
N LEU A 461 23.37 -2.94 19.65
CA LEU A 461 24.72 -2.48 19.33
C LEU A 461 24.79 -0.98 19.03
N LEU A 462 23.83 -0.45 18.26
CA LEU A 462 23.73 0.99 18.02
C LEU A 462 23.46 1.77 19.31
N THR A 463 22.64 1.23 20.21
CA THR A 463 22.36 1.85 21.50
C THR A 463 23.62 1.95 22.36
N ASP A 464 24.44 0.91 22.38
CA ASP A 464 25.69 0.88 23.14
C ASP A 464 26.75 1.83 22.57
N VAL A 465 26.82 1.94 21.24
CA VAL A 465 27.88 2.72 20.56
C VAL A 465 27.55 4.21 20.48
N ILE A 466 26.30 4.58 20.17
CA ILE A 466 25.90 5.98 19.91
C ILE A 466 24.79 6.51 20.84
N GLY A 467 24.35 5.70 21.81
CA GLY A 467 23.25 6.01 22.72
C GLY A 467 21.86 5.77 22.12
N PRO A 468 20.79 5.78 22.94
CA PRO A 468 19.43 5.42 22.49
C PRO A 468 18.72 6.52 21.69
N GLY A 469 19.31 7.72 21.54
CA GLY A 469 18.64 8.87 20.93
C GLY A 469 18.15 8.64 19.49
N PHE A 470 18.81 7.74 18.74
CA PHE A 470 18.39 7.39 17.38
C PHE A 470 17.03 6.68 17.29
N LYS A 471 16.53 6.11 18.40
CA LYS A 471 15.22 5.45 18.46
C LYS A 471 14.06 6.44 18.27
N HIS A 472 14.30 7.73 18.54
CA HIS A 472 13.35 8.82 18.27
C HIS A 472 13.76 9.67 17.07
N ASP A 473 15.07 9.89 16.90
CA ASP A 473 15.63 10.74 15.85
C ASP A 473 16.68 10.00 15.01
N ALA A 474 16.24 9.44 13.88
CA ALA A 474 17.10 8.70 12.97
C ALA A 474 18.31 9.51 12.46
N ALA A 475 18.30 10.85 12.51
CA ALA A 475 19.46 11.66 12.13
C ALA A 475 20.68 11.38 13.02
N GLN A 476 20.47 10.92 14.26
CA GLN A 476 21.55 10.57 15.18
C GLN A 476 22.34 9.33 14.76
N LEU A 477 21.83 8.50 13.82
CA LEU A 477 22.59 7.40 13.22
C LEU A 477 23.90 7.89 12.56
N SER A 478 23.95 9.16 12.12
CA SER A 478 25.17 9.78 11.58
C SER A 478 26.36 9.74 12.55
N ARG A 479 26.13 9.65 13.87
CA ARG A 479 27.19 9.53 14.88
C ARG A 479 28.01 8.25 14.73
N LEU A 480 27.44 7.20 14.12
CA LEU A 480 28.15 5.95 13.88
C LEU A 480 29.38 6.15 12.96
N ALA A 481 29.39 7.20 12.14
CA ALA A 481 30.52 7.52 11.26
C ALA A 481 31.85 7.73 12.02
N ALA A 482 31.80 8.12 13.29
CA ALA A 482 32.99 8.24 14.15
C ALA A 482 33.70 6.89 14.39
N PHE A 483 32.97 5.78 14.25
CA PHE A 483 33.43 4.42 14.53
C PHE A 483 33.74 3.60 13.27
N LYS A 484 33.76 4.23 12.08
CA LYS A 484 33.96 3.53 10.79
C LYS A 484 35.23 2.66 10.70
N ASN A 485 36.24 2.98 11.51
CA ASN A 485 37.53 2.27 11.57
C ASN A 485 37.77 1.62 12.95
N ASP A 486 36.80 1.64 13.85
CA ASP A 486 36.93 1.01 15.17
C ASP A 486 36.79 -0.51 15.02
N LYS A 487 37.88 -1.23 15.25
CA LYS A 487 37.92 -2.69 15.08
C LYS A 487 36.91 -3.42 15.96
N LYS A 488 36.68 -2.96 17.19
CA LYS A 488 35.73 -3.63 18.09
C LYS A 488 34.30 -3.46 17.60
N VAL A 489 33.96 -2.28 17.09
CA VAL A 489 32.63 -2.02 16.51
C VAL A 489 32.44 -2.82 15.23
N LEU A 490 33.46 -2.88 14.36
CA LEU A 490 33.41 -3.69 13.13
C LEU A 490 33.25 -5.19 13.43
N GLU A 491 34.01 -5.73 14.37
CA GLU A 491 33.88 -7.13 14.80
C GLU A 491 32.49 -7.44 15.41
N ALA A 492 31.91 -6.49 16.15
CA ALA A 492 30.56 -6.62 16.68
C ALA A 492 29.49 -6.58 15.58
N LEU A 493 29.64 -5.68 14.58
CA LEU A 493 28.76 -5.62 13.42
C LEU A 493 28.81 -6.92 12.60
N ASP A 494 30.00 -7.48 12.39
CA ASP A 494 30.17 -8.75 11.67
C ASP A 494 29.47 -9.90 12.40
N LYS A 495 29.58 -9.96 13.73
CA LYS A 495 28.86 -10.96 14.54
C LYS A 495 27.34 -10.84 14.41
N VAL A 496 26.81 -9.61 14.46
CA VAL A 496 25.37 -9.36 14.26
C VAL A 496 24.95 -9.80 12.86
N LYS A 497 25.71 -9.45 11.82
CA LYS A 497 25.41 -9.86 10.43
C LYS A 497 25.43 -11.37 10.27
N GLN A 498 26.45 -12.05 10.78
CA GLN A 498 26.59 -13.50 10.69
C GLN A 498 25.45 -14.22 11.43
N ALA A 499 25.05 -13.74 12.61
CA ALA A 499 23.91 -14.28 13.34
C ALA A 499 22.60 -14.14 12.53
N ASN A 500 22.34 -12.96 11.95
CA ASN A 500 21.16 -12.73 11.11
C ASN A 500 21.14 -13.64 9.88
N LYS A 501 22.29 -13.84 9.22
CA LYS A 501 22.42 -14.75 8.07
C LYS A 501 22.15 -16.20 8.47
N ALA A 502 22.68 -16.65 9.60
CA ALA A 502 22.44 -17.98 10.13
C ALA A 502 20.97 -18.21 10.49
N GLU A 503 20.31 -17.22 11.11
CA GLU A 503 18.88 -17.29 11.42
C GLU A 503 18.04 -17.35 10.13
N PHE A 504 18.33 -16.50 9.15
CA PHE A 504 17.62 -16.51 7.87
C PHE A 504 17.81 -17.85 7.15
N ALA A 505 19.03 -18.37 7.08
CA ALA A 505 19.32 -19.67 6.47
C ALA A 505 18.59 -20.82 7.16
N ALA A 506 18.55 -20.82 8.51
CA ALA A 506 17.82 -21.82 9.30
C ALA A 506 16.31 -21.72 9.06
N HIS A 507 15.77 -20.50 9.02
CA HIS A 507 14.35 -20.27 8.74
C HIS A 507 13.98 -20.74 7.33
N LEU A 508 14.76 -20.37 6.31
CA LEU A 508 14.55 -20.80 4.93
C LEU A 508 14.56 -22.32 4.80
N LYS A 509 15.56 -22.98 5.41
CA LYS A 509 15.62 -24.45 5.45
C LYS A 509 14.38 -25.07 6.10
N LYS A 510 13.91 -24.49 7.22
CA LYS A 510 12.72 -24.97 7.94
C LYS A 510 11.45 -24.83 7.10
N THR A 511 11.28 -23.73 6.37
CA THR A 511 10.02 -23.40 5.68
C THR A 511 9.95 -23.90 4.25
N THR A 512 11.07 -23.95 3.53
CA THR A 512 11.10 -24.34 2.10
C THR A 512 11.96 -25.57 1.83
N GLY A 513 12.80 -25.99 2.78
CA GLY A 513 13.81 -27.03 2.58
C GLY A 513 15.06 -26.55 1.83
N GLN A 514 15.10 -25.31 1.35
CA GLN A 514 16.26 -24.75 0.64
C GLN A 514 17.40 -24.49 1.64
N ILE A 515 18.58 -25.00 1.34
CA ILE A 515 19.78 -24.89 2.19
C ILE A 515 20.74 -23.88 1.56
N ILE A 516 21.10 -22.84 2.31
CA ILE A 516 22.10 -21.83 1.91
C ILE A 516 23.20 -21.74 2.96
N ASP A 517 24.43 -21.44 2.53
CA ASP A 517 25.58 -21.29 3.43
C ASP A 517 25.64 -19.84 3.96
N PRO A 518 25.47 -19.61 5.29
CA PRO A 518 25.57 -18.27 5.87
C PRO A 518 26.97 -17.65 5.74
N ASN A 519 28.01 -18.42 5.41
CA ASN A 519 29.35 -17.89 5.15
C ASN A 519 29.51 -17.32 3.73
N SER A 520 28.61 -17.65 2.80
CA SER A 520 28.59 -17.07 1.45
C SER A 520 28.04 -15.64 1.46
N ILE A 521 28.40 -14.80 0.48
CA ILE A 521 27.82 -13.47 0.32
C ILE A 521 26.33 -13.60 -0.01
N PHE A 522 25.44 -12.96 0.77
CA PHE A 522 24.01 -12.89 0.47
C PHE A 522 23.72 -11.69 -0.42
N ASP A 523 23.53 -11.97 -1.70
CA ASP A 523 23.30 -11.00 -2.78
C ASP A 523 21.81 -10.98 -3.16
N CYS A 524 21.09 -9.95 -2.73
CA CYS A 524 19.64 -9.96 -2.67
C CYS A 524 19.02 -8.99 -3.69
N GLN A 525 18.12 -9.51 -4.54
CA GLN A 525 17.28 -8.70 -5.41
C GLN A 525 15.80 -9.00 -5.17
N VAL A 526 15.21 -8.26 -4.23
CA VAL A 526 13.79 -8.44 -3.84
C VAL A 526 12.97 -7.20 -4.13
N LYS A 527 12.04 -7.32 -5.07
CA LYS A 527 11.14 -6.26 -5.57
C LYS A 527 10.20 -6.87 -6.62
N ARG A 528 9.11 -6.18 -6.96
CA ARG A 528 8.18 -6.62 -8.03
C ARG A 528 8.95 -7.04 -9.29
N MET A 529 8.50 -8.10 -9.97
CA MET A 529 9.11 -8.54 -11.22
C MET A 529 8.70 -7.60 -12.36
N HIS A 530 9.67 -6.90 -12.96
CA HIS A 530 9.40 -5.94 -14.03
C HIS A 530 10.65 -5.72 -14.89
N GLU A 531 10.47 -5.53 -16.21
CA GLU A 531 11.56 -5.24 -17.14
C GLU A 531 12.47 -4.08 -16.68
N TYR A 532 11.91 -2.93 -16.27
CA TYR A 532 12.74 -1.80 -15.85
C TYR A 532 13.55 -2.04 -14.57
N LYS A 533 13.18 -3.04 -13.74
CA LYS A 533 13.89 -3.44 -12.51
C LYS A 533 15.04 -4.41 -12.78
N ARG A 534 15.14 -4.89 -14.02
CA ARG A 534 16.30 -5.60 -14.57
C ARG A 534 16.74 -6.85 -13.79
N GLN A 535 15.82 -7.63 -13.21
CA GLN A 535 16.16 -8.95 -12.64
C GLN A 535 16.81 -9.89 -13.67
N HIS A 536 16.42 -9.76 -14.94
CA HIS A 536 17.04 -10.48 -16.06
C HIS A 536 18.51 -10.06 -16.29
N LEU A 537 18.88 -8.80 -16.05
CA LEU A 537 20.29 -8.37 -16.12
C LEU A 537 21.11 -9.08 -15.03
N ASN A 538 20.57 -9.19 -13.82
CA ASN A 538 21.23 -9.94 -12.76
C ASN A 538 21.34 -11.44 -13.10
N ALA A 539 20.31 -12.03 -13.67
CA ALA A 539 20.37 -13.42 -14.17
C ALA A 539 21.47 -13.62 -15.22
N LEU A 540 21.66 -12.67 -16.14
CA LEU A 540 22.75 -12.71 -17.13
C LEU A 540 24.13 -12.56 -16.47
N ASN A 541 24.26 -11.70 -15.45
CA ASN A 541 25.48 -11.58 -14.65
C ASN A 541 25.83 -12.89 -13.93
N ILE A 542 24.84 -13.56 -13.35
CA ILE A 542 25.00 -14.89 -12.71
C ILE A 542 25.47 -15.92 -13.75
N ALA A 543 24.87 -15.95 -14.93
CA ALA A 543 25.28 -16.85 -16.00
C ALA A 543 26.74 -16.58 -16.45
N ALA A 544 27.15 -15.31 -16.55
CA ALA A 544 28.52 -14.94 -16.87
C ALA A 544 29.51 -15.39 -15.77
N GLN A 545 29.16 -15.23 -14.48
CA GLN A 545 29.96 -15.71 -13.36
C GLN A 545 30.10 -17.23 -13.36
N TYR A 546 29.01 -17.95 -13.61
CA TYR A 546 29.03 -19.39 -13.77
C TYR A 546 30.03 -19.81 -14.86
N LEU A 547 29.97 -19.19 -16.05
CA LEU A 547 30.89 -19.49 -17.15
C LEU A 547 32.35 -19.17 -16.79
N TYR A 548 32.60 -18.07 -16.09
CA TYR A 548 33.93 -17.71 -15.60
C TYR A 548 34.50 -18.78 -14.65
N LEU A 549 33.70 -19.25 -13.68
CA LEU A 549 34.13 -20.29 -12.74
C LEU A 549 34.42 -21.62 -13.44
N LYS A 550 33.64 -21.98 -14.47
CA LYS A 550 33.91 -23.15 -15.30
C LYS A 550 35.23 -23.05 -16.06
N ALA A 551 35.56 -21.86 -16.55
CA ALA A 551 36.81 -21.61 -17.27
C ALA A 551 38.01 -21.49 -16.32
N ASN A 552 37.79 -21.18 -15.04
CA ASN A 552 38.84 -20.94 -14.05
C ASN A 552 38.58 -21.71 -12.73
N PRO A 553 38.76 -23.04 -12.69
CA PRO A 553 38.40 -23.87 -11.53
C PRO A 553 39.15 -23.53 -10.23
N ASN A 554 40.30 -22.87 -10.32
CA ASN A 554 41.13 -22.47 -9.18
C ASN A 554 41.03 -20.97 -8.87
N ALA A 555 40.02 -20.27 -9.40
CA ALA A 555 39.82 -18.86 -9.12
C ALA A 555 39.60 -18.66 -7.61
N ASP A 556 40.34 -17.72 -7.02
CA ASP A 556 40.14 -17.30 -5.64
C ASP A 556 38.91 -16.39 -5.56
N VAL A 557 37.76 -16.98 -5.24
CA VAL A 557 36.47 -16.29 -5.15
C VAL A 557 35.78 -16.59 -3.83
N THR A 558 35.14 -15.57 -3.27
CA THR A 558 34.24 -15.77 -2.13
C THR A 558 32.93 -16.40 -2.62
N PRO A 559 32.44 -17.48 -1.99
CA PRO A 559 31.15 -18.06 -2.34
C PRO A 559 30.02 -17.04 -2.26
N LYS A 560 29.03 -17.15 -3.14
CA LYS A 560 27.91 -16.20 -3.21
C LYS A 560 26.57 -16.94 -3.40
N THR A 561 25.59 -16.54 -2.61
CA THR A 561 24.19 -16.93 -2.75
C THR A 561 23.37 -15.75 -3.25
N TYR A 562 22.90 -15.83 -4.49
CA TYR A 562 21.93 -14.89 -5.05
C TYR A 562 20.52 -15.24 -4.57
N ILE A 563 19.81 -14.26 -4.01
CA ILE A 563 18.48 -14.43 -3.43
C ILE A 563 17.51 -13.50 -4.15
N PHE A 564 16.57 -14.09 -4.89
CA PHE A 564 15.49 -13.39 -5.56
C PHE A 564 14.17 -13.54 -4.80
N GLY A 565 13.35 -12.50 -4.84
CA GLY A 565 12.03 -12.49 -4.22
C GLY A 565 11.15 -11.49 -4.94
N ALA A 566 10.29 -11.99 -5.83
CA ALA A 566 9.52 -11.13 -6.72
C ALA A 566 8.22 -11.80 -7.16
N LYS A 567 7.14 -11.01 -7.22
CA LYS A 567 5.87 -11.42 -7.84
C LYS A 567 5.73 -10.72 -9.20
N ALA A 568 5.29 -11.46 -10.22
CA ALA A 568 4.89 -10.90 -11.51
C ALA A 568 3.37 -10.63 -11.51
N ALA A 569 2.91 -9.53 -12.11
CA ALA A 569 1.46 -9.32 -12.28
C ALA A 569 0.85 -10.48 -13.11
N PRO A 570 -0.39 -10.92 -12.85
CA PRO A 570 -0.93 -12.14 -13.46
C PRO A 570 -0.94 -12.13 -14.99
N GLY A 571 -1.22 -10.95 -15.59
CA GLY A 571 -1.23 -10.74 -17.04
C GLY A 571 0.13 -10.43 -17.67
N TYR A 572 1.22 -10.30 -16.88
CA TYR A 572 2.53 -9.89 -17.39
C TYR A 572 3.40 -11.09 -17.75
N TYR A 573 3.17 -11.63 -18.94
CA TYR A 573 3.84 -12.83 -19.44
C TYR A 573 5.38 -12.74 -19.43
N MET A 574 5.94 -11.61 -19.90
CA MET A 574 7.40 -11.43 -19.94
C MET A 574 8.03 -11.45 -18.54
N ALA A 575 7.39 -10.83 -17.55
CA ALA A 575 7.83 -10.90 -16.17
C ALA A 575 7.83 -12.35 -15.64
N LYS A 576 6.79 -13.15 -15.95
CA LYS A 576 6.75 -14.57 -15.59
C LYS A 576 7.87 -15.39 -16.25
N GLN A 577 8.23 -15.06 -17.49
CA GLN A 577 9.37 -15.69 -18.18
C GLN A 577 10.71 -15.38 -17.49
N MET A 578 10.89 -14.17 -16.97
CA MET A 578 12.08 -13.82 -16.18
C MET A 578 12.18 -14.63 -14.88
N ILE A 579 11.06 -14.86 -14.19
CA ILE A 579 11.02 -15.75 -13.01
C ILE A 579 11.50 -17.14 -13.39
N ARG A 580 10.97 -17.68 -14.50
CA ARG A 580 11.36 -19.01 -15.00
C ARG A 580 12.83 -19.10 -15.35
N LEU A 581 13.38 -18.08 -16.02
CA LEU A 581 14.80 -18.00 -16.32
C LEU A 581 15.65 -18.12 -15.05
N ILE A 582 15.32 -17.33 -14.02
CA ILE A 582 16.07 -17.33 -12.74
C ILE A 582 15.97 -18.69 -12.05
N CYS A 583 14.77 -19.27 -11.96
CA CYS A 583 14.57 -20.58 -11.33
C CYS A 583 15.36 -21.67 -12.06
N LYS A 584 15.29 -21.70 -13.40
CA LYS A 584 16.01 -22.70 -14.21
C LYS A 584 17.52 -22.52 -14.19
N LEU A 585 18.01 -21.28 -14.12
CA LEU A 585 19.43 -21.01 -13.92
C LEU A 585 19.91 -21.55 -12.56
N GLY A 586 19.11 -21.39 -11.49
CA GLY A 586 19.42 -21.96 -10.19
C GLY A 586 19.47 -23.49 -10.18
N GLU A 587 18.45 -24.15 -10.75
CA GLU A 587 18.44 -25.60 -10.91
C GLU A 587 19.68 -26.12 -11.68
N TYR A 588 20.09 -25.39 -12.72
CA TYR A 588 21.24 -25.76 -13.54
C TYR A 588 22.57 -25.62 -12.77
N ILE A 589 22.72 -24.54 -11.97
CA ILE A 589 23.91 -24.32 -11.14
C ILE A 589 23.98 -25.35 -10.01
N ASP A 590 22.87 -25.62 -9.32
CA ASP A 590 22.81 -26.60 -8.22
C ASP A 590 23.18 -28.03 -8.68
N ALA A 591 22.93 -28.36 -9.95
CA ALA A 591 23.28 -29.64 -10.56
C ALA A 591 24.77 -29.77 -10.95
N ASP A 592 25.53 -28.66 -11.01
CA ASP A 592 26.95 -28.68 -11.39
C ASP A 592 27.87 -28.82 -10.17
N PRO A 593 28.50 -29.99 -9.94
CA PRO A 593 29.36 -30.21 -8.78
C PRO A 593 30.63 -29.35 -8.77
N ALA A 594 31.02 -28.75 -9.91
CA ALA A 594 32.19 -27.87 -9.97
C ALA A 594 31.90 -26.45 -9.44
N VAL A 595 30.62 -26.06 -9.34
CA VAL A 595 30.24 -24.66 -9.08
C VAL A 595 29.24 -24.52 -7.93
N ARG A 596 28.39 -25.51 -7.65
CA ARG A 596 27.28 -25.43 -6.68
C ARG A 596 27.66 -25.04 -5.24
N ASP A 597 28.89 -25.29 -4.83
CA ASP A 597 29.40 -24.94 -3.48
C ASP A 597 30.00 -23.51 -3.44
N ILE A 598 30.18 -22.88 -4.61
CA ILE A 598 30.74 -21.53 -4.78
C ILE A 598 29.65 -20.54 -5.17
N LEU A 599 28.72 -20.94 -6.04
CA LEU A 599 27.67 -20.08 -6.58
C LEU A 599 26.32 -20.76 -6.38
N LYS A 600 25.37 -20.02 -5.79
CA LYS A 600 24.01 -20.50 -5.57
C LYS A 600 22.98 -19.47 -5.97
N VAL A 601 21.82 -19.93 -6.46
CA VAL A 601 20.67 -19.08 -6.78
C VAL A 601 19.45 -19.61 -6.07
N VAL A 602 18.79 -18.75 -5.30
CA VAL A 602 17.60 -19.05 -4.53
C VAL A 602 16.48 -18.12 -4.97
N TYR A 603 15.30 -18.71 -5.21
CA TYR A 603 14.07 -17.97 -5.46
C TYR A 603 13.12 -18.17 -4.28
N LEU A 604 12.83 -17.07 -3.57
CA LEU A 604 11.87 -17.03 -2.47
C LEU A 604 10.45 -16.97 -3.04
N GLU A 605 9.67 -18.01 -2.79
CA GLU A 605 8.23 -17.98 -3.09
C GLU A 605 7.54 -16.93 -2.22
N ASP A 606 6.53 -16.29 -2.80
CA ASP A 606 5.55 -15.47 -2.07
C ASP A 606 6.16 -14.32 -1.25
N TYR A 607 7.15 -13.64 -1.82
CA TYR A 607 7.80 -12.50 -1.17
C TYR A 607 6.78 -11.48 -0.63
N ASN A 608 6.87 -11.20 0.66
CA ASN A 608 5.97 -10.35 1.45
C ASN A 608 6.76 -9.63 2.57
N VAL A 609 6.07 -8.95 3.49
CA VAL A 609 6.73 -8.17 4.56
C VAL A 609 7.41 -9.11 5.54
N THR A 610 6.76 -10.21 5.95
CA THR A 610 7.35 -11.19 6.88
C THR A 610 8.67 -11.77 6.36
N THR A 611 8.72 -12.16 5.09
CA THR A 611 9.96 -12.64 4.46
C THR A 611 11.01 -11.53 4.41
N SER A 612 10.60 -10.30 4.09
CA SER A 612 11.49 -9.13 4.04
C SER A 612 12.10 -8.78 5.40
N GLU A 613 11.32 -8.84 6.49
CA GLU A 613 11.81 -8.55 7.85
C GLU A 613 12.93 -9.49 8.29
N ARG A 614 12.97 -10.72 7.77
CA ARG A 614 14.05 -11.67 8.05
C ARG A 614 15.21 -11.54 7.07
N LEU A 615 14.92 -11.24 5.80
CA LEU A 615 15.94 -11.15 4.75
C LEU A 615 16.79 -9.88 4.88
N MET A 616 16.18 -8.70 5.09
CA MET A 616 16.89 -7.42 5.12
C MET A 616 18.03 -7.38 6.16
N PRO A 617 17.86 -7.87 7.40
CA PRO A 617 18.95 -7.98 8.36
C PRO A 617 20.08 -8.92 7.94
N ALA A 618 19.80 -9.91 7.09
CA ALA A 618 20.75 -10.91 6.58
C ALA A 618 21.46 -10.49 5.27
N SER A 619 20.89 -9.58 4.48
CA SER A 619 21.47 -9.15 3.20
C SER A 619 22.80 -8.42 3.36
N GLU A 620 23.77 -8.70 2.50
CA GLU A 620 25.07 -8.00 2.42
C GLU A 620 25.15 -7.12 1.17
N VAL A 621 24.61 -7.60 0.06
CA VAL A 621 24.42 -6.83 -1.18
C VAL A 621 22.92 -6.72 -1.46
N SER A 622 22.46 -5.50 -1.75
CA SER A 622 21.08 -5.21 -2.16
C SER A 622 21.09 -4.64 -3.57
N GLU A 623 20.51 -5.38 -4.51
CA GLU A 623 20.54 -5.05 -5.93
C GLU A 623 19.47 -4.01 -6.29
N GLN A 624 19.92 -2.77 -6.50
CA GLN A 624 19.09 -1.61 -6.88
C GLN A 624 19.40 -1.17 -8.31
N ILE A 625 19.30 -2.12 -9.23
CA ILE A 625 19.76 -2.00 -10.62
C ILE A 625 18.65 -1.61 -11.60
N SER A 626 17.68 -0.78 -11.22
CA SER A 626 16.66 -0.32 -12.17
C SER A 626 17.29 0.51 -13.32
N LEU A 627 16.64 0.57 -14.48
CA LEU A 627 17.09 1.45 -15.58
C LEU A 627 17.07 2.91 -15.10
N ALA A 628 18.14 3.66 -15.36
CA ALA A 628 18.25 5.05 -14.91
C ALA A 628 17.06 5.87 -15.45
N GLY A 629 16.44 6.67 -14.58
CA GLY A 629 15.25 7.46 -14.91
C GLY A 629 13.91 6.71 -14.84
N THR A 630 13.88 5.40 -14.56
CA THR A 630 12.62 4.62 -14.49
C THR A 630 12.14 4.34 -13.06
N GLU A 631 13.03 4.31 -12.07
CA GLU A 631 12.65 4.16 -10.66
C GLU A 631 12.43 5.54 -10.04
N ALA A 632 11.20 5.80 -9.55
CA ALA A 632 10.86 7.08 -8.95
C ALA A 632 11.61 7.35 -7.62
N SER A 633 11.87 6.30 -6.84
CA SER A 633 12.50 6.44 -5.51
C SER A 633 13.18 5.13 -5.08
N GLY A 634 12.42 4.12 -4.69
CA GLY A 634 12.91 2.90 -4.05
C GLY A 634 12.91 3.00 -2.52
N THR A 635 12.37 1.98 -1.84
CA THR A 635 12.19 1.94 -0.37
C THR A 635 12.55 0.59 0.27
N GLY A 636 13.17 -0.33 -0.49
CA GLY A 636 13.56 -1.65 -0.01
C GLY A 636 14.93 -2.03 -0.51
#